data_AF-A0A5R8VJB0-F1
#
_entry.id   AF-A0A5R8VJB0-F1
#
_cell.length_a   1.000
_cell.length_b   1.000
_cell.length_c   1.000
_cell.angle_alpha   90.00
_cell.angle_beta   90.00
_cell.angle_gamma   90.00
#
_symmetry.space_group_name_H-M   'P 1'
#
loop_
_entity.id
_entity.type
_entity.pdbx_description
1 polymer ?
#
loop_
_entity_poly.entity_id
_entity_poly.type
_entity_poly.pdbx_seq_one_letter_code
_entity_poly.pdbx_strand_id
1 'polypeptide(L)'
;MTTHSVDFDAVRRQTFGGMFDRSARDRAAADEILSGKITLRPHPVWEFDDDVDWQANPFGQRNWQAQLQMLRWLEPVRRVAMDGDEKARQFWIRMCKSWVAGNPSSGYQPKDAHGGASYAWADMVEAMRALVLTFGLPLVEEDDRTWLLDSIVEHGTWLADPKHLGHSNHALHQHQALFVIGLVLGHNSWTQLAIQRLTELFEENYDDEGVNVEGAIAYHKNNLIWWEQAFKRLDVEGIPRPASASRLELAHLQLAHATKPDGTFELIGDTELNGPTGLSSPELDYVRTEGAMGQPPSDLTKIYRQGYVFGRSGWGDHERDFRKETFYSLSFGKANRVHGHQDGASLTLHSNGHPWLIDAGKYAYKQDAMRDYCLSRLGHNVVHIDGRTYDRKADVALVRSYTSDEVDDFTFVDSGYQDVKLNRRVVYCRGGEFLVVIDSVFSKEEITASQRWHIDAETEVDPVPGGFQLTKSDASAWILWKGNMPALSIISGSEEPFDGWMAREWMDKKASPVITASQTGLRFRFITVIASPASGQFSLQKLQASAGRMSVTAQSGRHQFNLAVDEDGARVTLGDESDKPPAVQDVKSAWLKTLDLCREAEVAWTAPKPAEGTFRTSYWDRLKTWIEDQPNRRSARLEALGILLDLLLDVPADSGDDQGLRAAVVDVLGTDLGKEVGLAPPDVGILREPLLAWSGGAELHSKTYKCDIRTIKTVDEIVLNDGESAAIFAASRGGLVLPFAVGRGSTDLLTVRFHGAINRTKTTLPFFQGLTSEAAGNDNYALFQDPSLDLNKSMTLAWYLGDGTTDIHRYMAECISKIQSETGAARVLLSGSSGGGFAAMQVASYLPDSVALVFNPQTDVKEYFRTSADTALASCLQENGGTDGPMDFSKSTSVISNYSMLEKLPQVLYVQNTGDKHHVLKHRDPFLKMLESEHENYSDRIKFIDVDWGAGHVAATAELQAKYRGEALNAFQ
;
A
#
# COMPACT_ATOMS: atom_id res chain seq x y z
N MET A 1 -47.17 -38.95 -7.25
CA MET A 1 -46.78 -38.46 -5.93
C MET A 1 -45.40 -39.02 -5.62
N THR A 2 -44.36 -38.34 -6.08
CA THR A 2 -42.99 -38.59 -5.62
C THR A 2 -42.87 -37.97 -4.24
N THR A 3 -42.79 -38.80 -3.19
CA THR A 3 -42.44 -38.34 -1.85
C THR A 3 -40.99 -37.89 -1.87
N HIS A 4 -40.75 -36.59 -2.01
CA HIS A 4 -39.40 -36.03 -1.92
C HIS A 4 -38.93 -36.17 -0.47
N SER A 5 -37.87 -36.95 -0.22
CA SER A 5 -37.23 -37.02 1.09
C SER A 5 -36.49 -35.73 1.37
N VAL A 6 -36.71 -35.13 2.54
CA VAL A 6 -36.07 -33.87 2.96
C VAL A 6 -34.91 -34.16 3.89
N ASP A 7 -33.72 -33.62 3.58
CA ASP A 7 -32.58 -33.58 4.49
C ASP A 7 -32.66 -32.33 5.39
N PHE A 8 -33.22 -32.50 6.59
CA PHE A 8 -33.31 -31.41 7.58
C PHE A 8 -31.96 -30.98 8.16
N ASP A 9 -30.96 -31.84 8.13
CA ASP A 9 -29.62 -31.46 8.59
C ASP A 9 -28.94 -30.58 7.55
N ALA A 10 -29.14 -30.83 6.25
CA ALA A 10 -28.73 -29.92 5.18
C ALA A 10 -29.43 -28.56 5.32
N VAL A 11 -30.74 -28.52 5.62
CA VAL A 11 -31.44 -27.25 5.91
C VAL A 11 -30.75 -26.48 7.03
N ARG A 12 -30.45 -27.14 8.15
CA ARG A 12 -29.76 -26.51 9.30
C ARG A 12 -28.37 -26.00 8.93
N ARG A 13 -27.55 -26.80 8.26
CA ARG A 13 -26.18 -26.42 7.85
C ARG A 13 -26.16 -25.27 6.85
N GLN A 14 -27.16 -25.19 5.95
CA GLN A 14 -27.22 -24.19 4.88
C GLN A 14 -27.93 -22.88 5.27
N THR A 15 -28.62 -22.83 6.41
CA THR A 15 -29.33 -21.62 6.88
C THR A 15 -28.35 -20.61 7.49
N PHE A 16 -27.57 -19.95 6.65
CA PHE A 16 -26.67 -18.85 7.02
C PHE A 16 -26.48 -17.87 5.85
N GLY A 17 -25.86 -16.73 6.17
CA GLY A 17 -25.39 -15.75 5.20
C GLY A 17 -26.26 -14.50 5.14
N GLY A 18 -25.62 -13.34 5.31
CA GLY A 18 -26.26 -12.03 5.21
C GLY A 18 -27.47 -11.88 6.13
N MET A 19 -28.66 -12.00 5.54
CA MET A 19 -29.94 -11.77 6.21
C MET A 19 -30.56 -13.02 6.85
N PHE A 20 -29.99 -14.20 6.62
CA PHE A 20 -30.41 -15.46 7.24
C PHE A 20 -29.84 -15.62 8.65
N ASP A 21 -28.73 -14.95 8.94
CA ASP A 21 -28.06 -14.97 10.24
C ASP A 21 -28.92 -14.30 11.33
N ARG A 22 -28.80 -14.79 12.56
CA ARG A 22 -29.51 -14.23 13.72
C ARG A 22 -29.09 -12.79 13.97
N SER A 23 -30.04 -11.96 14.39
CA SER A 23 -29.81 -10.57 14.77
C SER A 23 -30.44 -10.29 16.13
N ALA A 24 -29.79 -9.44 16.93
CA ALA A 24 -30.37 -8.94 18.17
C ALA A 24 -31.70 -8.16 17.96
N ARG A 25 -32.01 -7.77 16.72
CA ARG A 25 -33.24 -7.07 16.35
C ARG A 25 -34.37 -8.01 15.88
N ASP A 26 -34.15 -9.32 15.80
CA ASP A 26 -35.11 -10.25 15.21
C ASP A 26 -36.48 -10.19 15.87
N ARG A 27 -36.51 -10.18 17.21
CA ARG A 27 -37.77 -10.11 17.96
C ARG A 27 -38.57 -8.84 17.62
N ALA A 28 -37.91 -7.68 17.68
CA ALA A 28 -38.55 -6.39 17.43
C ALA A 28 -39.01 -6.26 15.96
N ALA A 29 -38.19 -6.72 15.01
CA ALA A 29 -38.56 -6.72 13.59
C ALA A 29 -39.73 -7.66 13.30
N ALA A 30 -39.76 -8.85 13.93
CA ALA A 30 -40.88 -9.77 13.81
C ALA A 30 -42.17 -9.17 14.42
N ASP A 31 -42.08 -8.47 15.55
CA ASP A 31 -43.24 -7.82 16.17
C ASP A 31 -43.81 -6.69 15.30
N GLU A 32 -42.95 -5.91 14.65
CA GLU A 32 -43.36 -4.90 13.66
C GLU A 32 -44.15 -5.56 12.51
N ILE A 33 -43.61 -6.64 11.94
CA ILE A 33 -44.26 -7.38 10.85
C ILE A 33 -45.59 -8.00 11.28
N LEU A 34 -45.63 -8.62 12.46
CA LEU A 34 -46.84 -9.22 13.03
C LEU A 34 -47.92 -8.17 13.30
N SER A 35 -47.55 -6.90 13.46
CA SER A 35 -48.47 -5.77 13.63
C SER A 35 -48.99 -5.17 12.31
N GLY A 36 -48.66 -5.77 11.16
CA GLY A 36 -49.09 -5.27 9.84
C GLY A 36 -48.17 -4.20 9.27
N LYS A 37 -46.89 -4.14 9.66
CA LYS A 37 -45.94 -3.12 9.21
C LYS A 37 -44.67 -3.73 8.63
N ILE A 38 -44.26 -3.29 7.44
CA ILE A 38 -43.02 -3.75 6.80
C ILE A 38 -42.15 -2.56 6.44
N THR A 39 -40.88 -2.62 6.85
CA THR A 39 -39.86 -1.64 6.47
C THR A 39 -38.83 -2.29 5.52
N LEU A 40 -38.96 -2.03 4.21
CA LEU A 40 -38.03 -2.52 3.18
C LEU A 40 -37.09 -1.38 2.76
N ARG A 41 -35.94 -1.23 3.43
CA ARG A 41 -35.00 -0.12 3.14
C ARG A 41 -34.58 -0.09 1.66
N PRO A 42 -34.42 1.10 1.06
CA PRO A 42 -34.50 2.44 1.67
C PRO A 42 -35.94 3.01 1.74
N HIS A 43 -36.97 2.22 1.47
CA HIS A 43 -38.35 2.71 1.41
C HIS A 43 -38.94 3.01 2.81
N PRO A 44 -39.93 3.92 2.89
CA PRO A 44 -40.69 4.15 4.11
C PRO A 44 -41.42 2.89 4.60
N VAL A 45 -41.90 2.93 5.84
CA VAL A 45 -42.78 1.90 6.40
C VAL A 45 -44.04 1.79 5.55
N TRP A 46 -44.42 0.56 5.21
CA TRP A 46 -45.69 0.25 4.58
C TRP A 46 -46.58 -0.52 5.56
N GLU A 47 -47.83 -0.09 5.70
CA GLU A 47 -48.84 -0.78 6.49
C GLU A 47 -49.69 -1.64 5.55
N PHE A 48 -49.96 -2.87 5.97
CA PHE A 48 -50.81 -3.82 5.25
C PHE A 48 -51.81 -4.44 6.23
N ASP A 49 -52.97 -4.82 5.70
CA ASP A 49 -54.01 -5.51 6.47
C ASP A 49 -53.63 -6.99 6.70
N ASP A 50 -54.56 -7.85 7.10
CA ASP A 50 -54.28 -9.28 7.30
C ASP A 50 -53.79 -10.00 6.04
N ASP A 51 -54.15 -9.51 4.85
CA ASP A 51 -53.75 -10.03 3.55
C ASP A 51 -52.79 -9.07 2.82
N VAL A 52 -51.66 -9.59 2.33
CA VAL A 52 -50.69 -8.82 1.54
C VAL A 52 -51.12 -8.80 0.08
N ASP A 53 -51.31 -7.60 -0.48
CA ASP A 53 -51.35 -7.42 -1.93
C ASP A 53 -49.95 -7.61 -2.51
N TRP A 54 -49.72 -8.75 -3.15
CA TRP A 54 -48.43 -9.10 -3.76
C TRP A 54 -48.05 -8.22 -4.97
N GLN A 55 -48.99 -7.44 -5.50
CA GLN A 55 -48.74 -6.48 -6.57
C GLN A 55 -48.55 -5.04 -6.05
N ALA A 56 -48.59 -4.83 -4.72
CA ALA A 56 -48.52 -3.52 -4.11
C ALA A 56 -47.27 -2.74 -4.54
N ASN A 57 -47.50 -1.51 -5.02
CA ASN A 57 -46.45 -0.56 -5.37
C ASN A 57 -46.74 0.84 -4.78
N PRO A 58 -46.87 0.97 -3.45
CA PRO A 58 -47.25 2.21 -2.77
C PRO A 58 -46.27 3.36 -3.04
N PHE A 59 -45.03 3.05 -3.39
CA PHE A 59 -43.97 4.05 -3.61
C PHE A 59 -43.63 4.28 -5.09
N GLY A 60 -44.32 3.62 -6.02
CA GLY A 60 -44.02 3.72 -7.45
C GLY A 60 -42.61 3.24 -7.84
N GLN A 61 -42.00 2.36 -7.03
CA GLN A 61 -40.61 1.95 -7.17
C GLN A 61 -40.49 0.45 -7.44
N ARG A 62 -39.84 0.10 -8.54
CA ARG A 62 -39.58 -1.30 -8.94
C ARG A 62 -38.79 -2.09 -7.88
N ASN A 63 -37.87 -1.43 -7.17
CA ASN A 63 -37.10 -2.05 -6.10
C ASN A 63 -38.00 -2.49 -4.93
N TRP A 64 -39.02 -1.70 -4.58
CA TRP A 64 -40.00 -2.09 -3.56
C TRP A 64 -40.71 -3.40 -3.94
N GLN A 65 -41.25 -3.46 -5.16
CA GLN A 65 -41.95 -4.65 -5.65
C GLN A 65 -41.05 -5.88 -5.65
N ALA A 66 -39.79 -5.74 -6.09
CA ALA A 66 -38.81 -6.83 -6.03
C ALA A 66 -38.56 -7.29 -4.59
N GLN A 67 -38.33 -6.39 -3.63
CA GLN A 67 -38.09 -6.74 -2.24
C GLN A 67 -39.29 -7.43 -1.57
N LEU A 68 -40.51 -6.97 -1.88
CA LEU A 68 -41.75 -7.60 -1.39
C LEU A 68 -41.82 -9.06 -1.85
N GLN A 69 -41.53 -9.30 -3.13
CA GLN A 69 -41.58 -10.60 -3.80
C GLN A 69 -40.43 -11.56 -3.40
N MET A 70 -39.35 -11.06 -2.81
CA MET A 70 -38.26 -11.91 -2.29
C MET A 70 -38.66 -12.68 -1.01
N LEU A 71 -39.74 -12.27 -0.32
CA LEU A 71 -40.17 -12.78 0.99
C LEU A 71 -39.12 -12.72 2.11
N ARG A 72 -37.98 -12.10 1.82
CA ARG A 72 -36.80 -12.01 2.67
C ARG A 72 -37.10 -11.28 4.00
N TRP A 73 -38.08 -10.38 3.97
CA TRP A 73 -38.59 -9.68 5.13
C TRP A 73 -39.28 -10.61 6.15
N LEU A 74 -39.64 -11.84 5.80
CA LEU A 74 -40.16 -12.85 6.73
C LEU A 74 -39.08 -13.54 7.57
N GLU A 75 -37.78 -13.31 7.30
CA GLU A 75 -36.70 -14.01 8.01
C GLU A 75 -36.66 -13.76 9.53
N PRO A 76 -36.86 -12.52 10.05
CA PRO A 76 -37.03 -12.31 11.49
C PRO A 76 -38.20 -13.12 12.07
N VAL A 77 -39.33 -13.17 11.37
CA VAL A 77 -40.51 -13.95 11.79
C VAL A 77 -40.18 -15.45 11.82
N ARG A 78 -39.48 -15.96 10.80
CA ARG A 78 -39.03 -17.34 10.73
C ARG A 78 -38.15 -17.70 11.93
N ARG A 79 -37.17 -16.86 12.25
CA ARG A 79 -36.23 -17.11 13.37
C ARG A 79 -36.92 -17.08 14.73
N VAL A 80 -37.85 -16.15 14.95
CA VAL A 80 -38.67 -16.15 16.17
C VAL A 80 -39.58 -17.38 16.23
N ALA A 81 -40.19 -17.78 15.11
CA ALA A 81 -40.99 -19.00 15.05
C ALA A 81 -40.17 -20.25 15.40
N MET A 82 -38.91 -20.32 14.95
CA MET A 82 -37.96 -21.38 15.30
C MET A 82 -37.60 -21.40 16.80
N ASP A 83 -37.72 -20.27 17.50
CA ASP A 83 -37.54 -20.17 18.96
C ASP A 83 -38.81 -20.58 19.74
N GLY A 84 -39.87 -21.02 19.05
CA GLY A 84 -41.10 -21.57 19.63
C GLY A 84 -42.30 -20.61 19.67
N ASP A 85 -42.24 -19.45 19.02
CA ASP A 85 -43.38 -18.53 18.93
C ASP A 85 -44.41 -19.02 17.90
N GLU A 86 -45.52 -19.55 18.38
CA GLU A 86 -46.58 -20.10 17.53
C GLU A 86 -47.32 -19.03 16.71
N LYS A 87 -47.41 -17.77 17.18
CA LYS A 87 -48.04 -16.68 16.39
C LYS A 87 -47.16 -16.34 15.20
N ALA A 88 -45.85 -16.23 15.42
CA ALA A 88 -44.87 -16.02 14.35
C ALA A 88 -44.91 -17.18 13.34
N ARG A 89 -44.98 -18.42 13.82
CA ARG A 89 -45.08 -19.62 12.99
C ARG A 89 -46.33 -19.60 12.10
N GLN A 90 -47.51 -19.36 12.68
CA GLN A 90 -48.78 -19.28 11.95
C GLN A 90 -48.76 -18.14 10.92
N PHE A 91 -48.23 -16.97 11.30
CA PHE A 91 -48.11 -15.84 10.39
C PHE A 91 -47.21 -16.16 9.19
N TRP A 92 -46.03 -16.75 9.43
CA TRP A 92 -45.10 -17.12 8.37
C TRP A 92 -45.74 -18.11 7.39
N ILE A 93 -46.37 -19.17 7.90
CA ILE A 93 -47.06 -20.18 7.09
C ILE A 93 -48.18 -19.54 6.27
N ARG A 94 -49.01 -18.68 6.87
CA ARG A 94 -50.10 -17.96 6.19
C ARG A 94 -49.58 -17.11 5.04
N MET A 95 -48.53 -16.31 5.28
CA MET A 95 -47.95 -15.43 4.26
C MET A 95 -47.34 -16.23 3.09
N CYS A 96 -46.56 -17.27 3.39
CA CYS A 96 -45.98 -18.10 2.34
C CYS A 96 -47.05 -18.88 1.54
N LYS A 97 -48.07 -19.43 2.19
CA LYS A 97 -49.21 -20.08 1.49
C LYS A 97 -49.94 -19.08 0.58
N SER A 98 -50.22 -17.88 1.06
CA SER A 98 -50.84 -16.81 0.27
C SER A 98 -50.00 -16.46 -0.95
N TRP A 99 -48.68 -16.30 -0.78
CA TRP A 99 -47.78 -16.00 -1.89
C TRP A 99 -47.77 -17.11 -2.94
N VAL A 100 -47.61 -18.38 -2.51
CA VAL A 100 -47.55 -19.56 -3.40
C VAL A 100 -48.85 -19.70 -4.20
N ALA A 101 -50.00 -19.52 -3.55
CA ALA A 101 -51.30 -19.58 -4.24
C ALA A 101 -51.49 -18.42 -5.23
N GLY A 102 -51.02 -17.22 -4.90
CA GLY A 102 -51.19 -16.02 -5.73
C GLY A 102 -50.22 -15.88 -6.90
N ASN A 103 -49.09 -16.60 -6.89
CA ASN A 103 -47.99 -16.39 -7.82
C ASN A 103 -47.39 -17.71 -8.39
N PRO A 104 -48.18 -18.59 -9.03
CA PRO A 104 -47.63 -19.80 -9.65
C PRO A 104 -46.72 -19.48 -10.85
N SER A 105 -45.68 -20.29 -11.10
CA SER A 105 -44.75 -20.08 -12.24
C SER A 105 -45.46 -20.12 -13.59
N SER A 106 -46.54 -20.89 -13.70
CA SER A 106 -47.36 -20.95 -14.91
C SER A 106 -48.03 -19.61 -15.26
N GLY A 107 -48.14 -18.71 -14.29
CA GLY A 107 -48.63 -17.35 -14.47
C GLY A 107 -47.58 -16.37 -15.00
N TYR A 108 -46.32 -16.80 -15.14
CA TYR A 108 -45.25 -15.96 -15.66
C TYR A 108 -45.52 -15.53 -17.11
N GLN A 109 -45.29 -14.25 -17.39
CA GLN A 109 -45.30 -13.67 -18.73
C GLN A 109 -43.92 -13.03 -18.99
N PRO A 110 -43.27 -13.33 -20.12
CA PRO A 110 -42.04 -12.64 -20.51
C PRO A 110 -42.27 -11.13 -20.63
N LYS A 111 -41.22 -10.32 -20.40
CA LYS A 111 -41.28 -8.86 -20.56
C LYS A 111 -41.77 -8.50 -21.97
N ASP A 112 -42.85 -7.74 -22.08
CA ASP A 112 -43.23 -7.06 -23.31
C ASP A 112 -42.49 -5.71 -23.46
N ALA A 113 -42.67 -5.05 -24.59
CA ALA A 113 -42.02 -3.77 -24.93
C ALA A 113 -42.31 -2.61 -23.97
N HIS A 114 -43.19 -2.80 -22.97
CA HIS A 114 -43.56 -1.81 -21.95
C HIS A 114 -43.09 -2.19 -20.53
N GLY A 115 -42.29 -3.26 -20.38
CA GLY A 115 -41.38 -3.43 -19.24
C GLY A 115 -41.97 -3.96 -17.93
N GLY A 116 -43.19 -4.49 -17.92
CA GLY A 116 -43.81 -5.06 -16.71
C GLY A 116 -43.61 -6.57 -16.57
N ALA A 117 -42.41 -7.06 -16.20
CA ALA A 117 -42.33 -8.42 -15.65
C ALA A 117 -42.84 -8.43 -14.21
N SER A 118 -43.67 -9.41 -13.86
CA SER A 118 -43.93 -9.73 -12.46
C SER A 118 -42.63 -10.22 -11.83
N TYR A 119 -42.13 -9.51 -10.80
CA TYR A 119 -40.96 -9.93 -10.01
C TYR A 119 -41.18 -11.25 -9.26
N ALA A 120 -42.39 -11.83 -9.31
CA ALA A 120 -42.66 -13.14 -8.75
C ALA A 120 -41.73 -14.23 -9.32
N TRP A 121 -41.38 -14.22 -10.61
CA TRP A 121 -40.53 -15.23 -11.25
C TRP A 121 -39.52 -14.58 -12.20
N ALA A 122 -38.66 -13.71 -11.67
CA ALA A 122 -37.64 -13.06 -12.48
C ALA A 122 -36.46 -12.55 -11.63
N ASP A 123 -35.26 -12.76 -12.19
CA ASP A 123 -34.00 -12.17 -11.74
C ASP A 123 -33.41 -12.88 -10.50
N MET A 124 -32.83 -12.15 -9.55
CA MET A 124 -32.39 -12.72 -8.27
C MET A 124 -33.54 -12.95 -7.27
N VAL A 125 -34.77 -12.52 -7.60
CA VAL A 125 -35.90 -12.50 -6.66
C VAL A 125 -36.38 -13.92 -6.33
N GLU A 126 -36.55 -14.77 -7.34
CA GLU A 126 -36.93 -16.17 -7.16
C GLU A 126 -35.90 -16.96 -6.35
N ALA A 127 -34.61 -16.64 -6.51
CA ALA A 127 -33.53 -17.31 -5.81
C ALA A 127 -33.57 -17.02 -4.31
N MET A 128 -33.69 -15.74 -3.94
CA MET A 128 -33.81 -15.32 -2.54
C MET A 128 -35.03 -15.94 -1.88
N ARG A 129 -36.18 -15.91 -2.57
CA ARG A 129 -37.42 -16.49 -2.05
C ARG A 129 -37.32 -18.00 -1.90
N ALA A 130 -36.71 -18.70 -2.86
CA ALA A 130 -36.54 -20.15 -2.77
C ALA A 130 -35.72 -20.55 -1.54
N LEU A 131 -34.70 -19.76 -1.16
CA LEU A 131 -33.96 -19.94 0.09
C LEU A 131 -34.85 -19.71 1.32
N VAL A 132 -35.65 -18.63 1.36
CA VAL A 132 -36.60 -18.35 2.46
C VAL A 132 -37.57 -19.53 2.65
N LEU A 133 -38.17 -20.02 1.56
CA LEU A 133 -39.08 -21.16 1.58
C LEU A 133 -38.38 -22.44 2.06
N THR A 134 -37.18 -22.69 1.57
CA THR A 134 -36.38 -23.87 1.94
C THR A 134 -35.99 -23.86 3.42
N PHE A 135 -35.52 -22.72 3.94
CA PHE A 135 -35.15 -22.60 5.36
C PHE A 135 -36.36 -22.57 6.31
N GLY A 136 -37.56 -22.36 5.78
CA GLY A 136 -38.83 -22.47 6.51
C GLY A 136 -39.37 -23.90 6.63
N LEU A 137 -38.79 -24.89 5.95
CA LEU A 137 -39.22 -26.30 6.02
C LEU A 137 -39.41 -26.82 7.46
N PRO A 138 -38.54 -26.52 8.44
CA PRO A 138 -38.70 -26.99 9.82
C PRO A 138 -39.92 -26.40 10.55
N LEU A 139 -40.52 -25.32 10.04
CA LEU A 139 -41.71 -24.72 10.64
C LEU A 139 -43.00 -25.45 10.25
N VAL A 140 -42.99 -26.26 9.19
CA VAL A 140 -44.19 -26.91 8.66
C VAL A 140 -44.21 -28.38 9.07
N GLU A 141 -45.30 -28.80 9.72
CA GLU A 141 -45.51 -30.20 10.12
C GLU A 141 -45.49 -31.12 8.90
N GLU A 142 -45.10 -32.38 9.12
CA GLU A 142 -44.95 -33.37 8.05
C GLU A 142 -46.24 -33.53 7.22
N ASP A 143 -47.40 -33.58 7.88
CA ASP A 143 -48.71 -33.77 7.23
C ASP A 143 -49.17 -32.57 6.38
N ASP A 144 -48.61 -31.37 6.58
CA ASP A 144 -48.98 -30.13 5.86
C ASP A 144 -47.83 -29.63 4.96
N ARG A 145 -46.76 -30.39 4.78
CA ARG A 145 -45.55 -29.90 4.09
C ARG A 145 -45.64 -29.90 2.55
N THR A 146 -46.61 -30.62 1.98
CA THR A 146 -46.71 -30.85 0.53
C THR A 146 -46.70 -29.56 -0.30
N TRP A 147 -47.50 -28.55 0.07
CA TRP A 147 -47.57 -27.28 -0.68
C TRP A 147 -46.21 -26.54 -0.72
N LEU A 148 -45.43 -26.64 0.36
CA LEU A 148 -44.13 -25.99 0.45
C LEU A 148 -43.09 -26.76 -0.37
N LEU A 149 -43.11 -28.09 -0.31
CA LEU A 149 -42.24 -28.94 -1.13
C LEU A 149 -42.52 -28.77 -2.62
N ASP A 150 -43.79 -28.76 -3.02
CA ASP A 150 -44.19 -28.53 -4.42
C ASP A 150 -43.68 -27.16 -4.90
N SER A 151 -43.80 -26.12 -4.08
CA SER A 151 -43.25 -24.80 -4.41
C SER A 151 -41.72 -24.81 -4.50
N ILE A 152 -41.01 -25.47 -3.57
CA ILE A 152 -39.54 -25.56 -3.62
C ILE A 152 -39.08 -26.33 -4.88
N VAL A 153 -39.79 -27.40 -5.26
CA VAL A 153 -39.52 -28.16 -6.51
C VAL A 153 -39.79 -27.30 -7.74
N GLU A 154 -40.84 -26.49 -7.74
CA GLU A 154 -41.13 -25.52 -8.81
C GLU A 154 -39.99 -24.52 -8.96
N HIS A 155 -39.48 -23.97 -7.85
CA HIS A 155 -38.32 -23.08 -7.85
C HIS A 155 -37.04 -23.78 -8.32
N GLY A 156 -36.75 -25.00 -7.85
CA GLY A 156 -35.59 -25.76 -8.29
C GLY A 156 -35.62 -26.07 -9.80
N THR A 157 -36.80 -26.41 -10.33
CA THR A 157 -37.01 -26.64 -11.77
C THR A 157 -36.78 -25.36 -12.58
N TRP A 158 -37.33 -24.23 -12.11
CA TRP A 158 -37.15 -22.93 -12.72
C TRP A 158 -35.67 -22.51 -12.76
N LEU A 159 -34.97 -22.61 -11.63
CA LEU A 159 -33.56 -22.23 -11.51
C LEU A 159 -32.62 -23.15 -12.32
N ALA A 160 -33.02 -24.39 -12.57
CA ALA A 160 -32.26 -25.32 -13.40
C ALA A 160 -32.35 -24.98 -14.91
N ASP A 161 -33.46 -24.41 -15.39
CA ASP A 161 -33.63 -24.07 -16.81
C ASP A 161 -32.76 -22.84 -17.20
N PRO A 162 -31.81 -22.98 -18.15
CA PRO A 162 -30.96 -21.86 -18.57
C PRO A 162 -31.73 -20.67 -19.16
N LYS A 163 -32.99 -20.82 -19.58
CA LYS A 163 -33.82 -19.72 -20.11
C LYS A 163 -34.17 -18.66 -19.07
N HIS A 164 -34.03 -18.99 -17.78
CA HIS A 164 -34.38 -18.11 -16.67
C HIS A 164 -33.16 -17.53 -15.96
N LEU A 165 -31.95 -17.78 -16.47
CA LEU A 165 -30.73 -17.30 -15.86
C LEU A 165 -30.61 -15.77 -15.97
N GLY A 166 -30.29 -15.15 -14.85
CA GLY A 166 -29.82 -13.77 -14.79
C GLY A 166 -28.38 -13.62 -15.26
N HIS A 167 -27.81 -12.44 -15.05
CA HIS A 167 -26.40 -12.14 -15.36
C HIS A 167 -25.64 -11.75 -14.09
N SER A 168 -24.31 -11.90 -14.09
CA SER A 168 -23.40 -11.55 -12.98
C SER A 168 -23.92 -12.04 -11.61
N ASN A 169 -23.98 -11.14 -10.61
CA ASN A 169 -24.45 -11.41 -9.25
C ASN A 169 -25.87 -12.01 -9.17
N HIS A 170 -26.74 -11.77 -10.15
CA HIS A 170 -28.08 -12.37 -10.14
C HIS A 170 -28.00 -13.88 -10.41
N ALA A 171 -27.17 -14.31 -11.36
CA ALA A 171 -26.90 -15.72 -11.61
C ALA A 171 -26.23 -16.39 -10.40
N LEU A 172 -25.32 -15.70 -9.72
CA LEU A 172 -24.68 -16.18 -8.48
C LEU A 172 -25.73 -16.56 -7.42
N HIS A 173 -26.71 -15.69 -7.18
CA HIS A 173 -27.79 -15.97 -6.24
C HIS A 173 -28.66 -17.15 -6.68
N GLN A 174 -29.01 -17.23 -7.97
CA GLN A 174 -29.77 -18.34 -8.54
C GLN A 174 -29.04 -19.69 -8.35
N HIS A 175 -27.72 -19.74 -8.57
CA HIS A 175 -26.95 -20.97 -8.39
C HIS A 175 -26.81 -21.37 -6.91
N GLN A 176 -26.63 -20.41 -6.00
CA GLN A 176 -26.67 -20.70 -4.56
C GLN A 176 -28.01 -21.32 -4.13
N ALA A 177 -29.13 -20.77 -4.61
CA ALA A 177 -30.46 -21.32 -4.32
C ALA A 177 -30.64 -22.73 -4.88
N LEU A 178 -30.25 -22.95 -6.15
CA LEU A 178 -30.32 -24.27 -6.77
C LEU A 178 -29.46 -25.31 -6.04
N PHE A 179 -28.27 -24.92 -5.58
CA PHE A 179 -27.39 -25.77 -4.78
C PHE A 179 -28.07 -26.22 -3.48
N VAL A 180 -28.60 -25.26 -2.71
CA VAL A 180 -29.27 -25.53 -1.43
C VAL A 180 -30.50 -26.41 -1.62
N ILE A 181 -31.35 -26.12 -2.62
CA ILE A 181 -32.53 -26.94 -2.93
C ILE A 181 -32.12 -28.36 -3.33
N GLY A 182 -31.07 -28.48 -4.16
CA GLY A 182 -30.54 -29.77 -4.60
C GLY A 182 -30.11 -30.64 -3.42
N LEU A 183 -29.38 -30.07 -2.45
CA LEU A 183 -28.99 -30.78 -1.22
C LEU A 183 -30.20 -31.20 -0.39
N VAL A 184 -31.09 -30.25 -0.10
CA VAL A 184 -32.23 -30.46 0.81
C VAL A 184 -33.20 -31.51 0.27
N LEU A 185 -33.37 -31.60 -1.05
CA LEU A 185 -34.26 -32.57 -1.71
C LEU A 185 -33.54 -33.85 -2.17
N GLY A 186 -32.23 -34.00 -1.92
CA GLY A 186 -31.42 -35.12 -2.42
C GLY A 186 -31.33 -35.18 -3.95
N HIS A 187 -31.50 -34.05 -4.64
CA HIS A 187 -31.52 -33.96 -6.10
C HIS A 187 -30.12 -33.72 -6.67
N ASN A 188 -29.31 -34.79 -6.71
CA ASN A 188 -27.89 -34.75 -7.08
C ASN A 188 -27.57 -34.01 -8.39
N SER A 189 -28.43 -34.12 -9.42
CA SER A 189 -28.18 -33.42 -10.69
C SER A 189 -28.35 -31.90 -10.58
N TRP A 190 -29.17 -31.39 -9.65
CA TRP A 190 -29.28 -29.95 -9.39
C TRP A 190 -28.07 -29.45 -8.61
N THR A 191 -27.62 -30.22 -7.61
CA THR A 191 -26.40 -29.90 -6.85
C THR A 191 -25.19 -29.81 -7.77
N GLN A 192 -24.97 -30.80 -8.64
CA GLN A 192 -23.85 -30.81 -9.58
C GLN A 192 -23.94 -29.68 -10.61
N LEU A 193 -25.14 -29.42 -11.15
CA LEU A 193 -25.37 -28.31 -12.07
C LEU A 193 -25.06 -26.95 -11.42
N ALA A 194 -25.46 -26.76 -10.16
CA ALA A 194 -25.18 -25.53 -9.43
C ALA A 194 -23.69 -25.34 -9.17
N ILE A 195 -22.96 -26.40 -8.78
CA ILE A 195 -21.49 -26.34 -8.58
C ILE A 195 -20.78 -25.99 -9.88
N GLN A 196 -21.15 -26.65 -10.99
CA GLN A 196 -20.60 -26.36 -12.31
C GLN A 196 -20.81 -24.90 -12.68
N ARG A 197 -22.06 -24.41 -12.61
CA ARG A 197 -22.40 -23.04 -12.98
C ARG A 197 -21.76 -22.00 -12.05
N LEU A 198 -21.65 -22.28 -10.74
CA LEU A 198 -20.91 -21.42 -9.81
C LEU A 198 -19.44 -21.30 -10.21
N THR A 199 -18.81 -22.41 -10.60
CA THR A 199 -17.41 -22.43 -11.00
C THR A 199 -17.20 -21.63 -12.28
N GLU A 200 -17.99 -21.91 -13.32
CA GLU A 200 -17.93 -21.20 -14.61
C GLU A 200 -18.17 -19.69 -14.43
N LEU A 201 -19.20 -19.32 -13.66
CA LEU A 201 -19.53 -17.92 -13.38
C LEU A 201 -18.44 -17.22 -12.56
N PHE A 202 -17.80 -17.91 -11.63
CA PHE A 202 -16.70 -17.34 -10.86
C PHE A 202 -15.51 -17.03 -11.75
N GLU A 203 -15.14 -17.98 -12.62
CA GLU A 203 -14.01 -17.86 -13.53
C GLU A 203 -14.21 -16.78 -14.60
N GLU A 204 -15.46 -16.51 -14.98
CA GLU A 204 -15.83 -15.39 -15.86
C GLU A 204 -15.75 -14.04 -15.14
N ASN A 205 -16.16 -13.99 -13.86
CA ASN A 205 -16.29 -12.73 -13.12
C ASN A 205 -15.01 -12.25 -12.44
N TYR A 206 -14.05 -13.14 -12.15
CA TYR A 206 -12.78 -12.83 -11.50
C TYR A 206 -11.62 -13.28 -12.38
N ASP A 207 -10.69 -12.37 -12.67
CA ASP A 207 -9.46 -12.70 -13.39
C ASP A 207 -8.41 -13.38 -12.49
N ASP A 208 -7.27 -13.76 -13.08
CA ASP A 208 -6.15 -14.38 -12.36
C ASP A 208 -5.44 -13.44 -11.38
N GLU A 209 -5.73 -12.14 -11.40
CA GLU A 209 -5.24 -11.15 -10.43
C GLU A 209 -6.26 -10.91 -9.29
N GLY A 210 -7.37 -11.65 -9.30
CA GLY A 210 -8.42 -11.58 -8.31
C GLY A 210 -9.28 -10.33 -8.43
N VAL A 211 -9.41 -9.72 -9.61
CA VAL A 211 -10.20 -8.50 -9.82
C VAL A 211 -11.52 -8.80 -10.52
N ASN A 212 -12.61 -8.28 -9.95
CA ASN A 212 -13.94 -8.43 -10.53
C ASN A 212 -14.14 -7.57 -11.79
N VAL A 213 -14.90 -8.10 -12.77
CA VAL A 213 -15.13 -7.47 -14.08
C VAL A 213 -16.06 -6.25 -14.09
N GLU A 214 -16.77 -5.95 -13.00
CA GLU A 214 -17.88 -4.96 -13.02
C GLU A 214 -17.41 -3.49 -13.12
N GLY A 215 -16.14 -3.21 -12.87
CA GLY A 215 -15.55 -1.89 -13.08
C GLY A 215 -15.73 -0.88 -11.94
N ALA A 216 -16.11 -1.33 -10.74
CA ALA A 216 -16.25 -0.49 -9.55
C ALA A 216 -15.73 -1.18 -8.27
N ILE A 217 -15.05 -0.43 -7.41
CA ILE A 217 -14.41 -0.94 -6.18
C ILE A 217 -15.46 -1.41 -5.16
N ALA A 218 -16.56 -0.67 -4.99
CA ALA A 218 -17.64 -1.09 -4.09
C ALA A 218 -18.26 -2.43 -4.53
N TYR A 219 -18.41 -2.64 -5.84
CA TYR A 219 -18.94 -3.90 -6.39
C TYR A 219 -17.94 -5.05 -6.31
N HIS A 220 -16.65 -4.76 -6.41
CA HIS A 220 -15.60 -5.75 -6.14
C HIS A 220 -15.67 -6.27 -4.71
N LYS A 221 -15.83 -5.38 -3.71
CA LYS A 221 -16.08 -5.76 -2.31
C LYS A 221 -17.36 -6.59 -2.13
N ASN A 222 -18.47 -6.15 -2.71
CA ASN A 222 -19.74 -6.85 -2.56
C ASN A 222 -19.68 -8.26 -3.15
N ASN A 223 -19.12 -8.39 -4.36
CA ASN A 223 -18.90 -9.69 -5.00
C ASN A 223 -18.00 -10.58 -4.16
N LEU A 224 -16.92 -10.06 -3.57
CA LEU A 224 -16.04 -10.83 -2.69
C LEU A 224 -16.83 -11.45 -1.51
N ILE A 225 -17.67 -10.66 -0.84
CA ILE A 225 -18.53 -11.14 0.26
C ILE A 225 -19.50 -12.23 -0.24
N TRP A 226 -20.14 -12.02 -1.39
CA TRP A 226 -21.11 -12.98 -1.93
C TRP A 226 -20.45 -14.28 -2.39
N TRP A 227 -19.25 -14.22 -2.95
CA TRP A 227 -18.49 -15.39 -3.38
C TRP A 227 -17.90 -16.18 -2.21
N GLU A 228 -17.36 -15.51 -1.18
CA GLU A 228 -16.99 -16.20 0.06
C GLU A 228 -18.19 -16.92 0.68
N GLN A 229 -19.37 -16.29 0.67
CA GLN A 229 -20.58 -16.95 1.13
C GLN A 229 -20.94 -18.16 0.25
N ALA A 230 -20.86 -18.04 -1.06
CA ALA A 230 -21.19 -19.13 -1.99
C ALA A 230 -20.24 -20.32 -1.81
N PHE A 231 -18.93 -20.09 -1.64
CA PHE A 231 -17.97 -21.16 -1.39
C PHE A 231 -18.06 -21.72 0.02
N LYS A 232 -18.40 -20.91 1.03
CA LYS A 232 -18.73 -21.41 2.37
C LYS A 232 -19.87 -22.43 2.35
N ARG A 233 -20.85 -22.30 1.43
CA ARG A 233 -21.92 -23.31 1.25
C ARG A 233 -21.38 -24.67 0.79
N LEU A 234 -20.31 -24.68 -0.01
CA LEU A 234 -19.61 -25.91 -0.41
C LEU A 234 -18.82 -26.49 0.77
N ASP A 235 -18.08 -25.63 1.49
CA ASP A 235 -17.22 -26.05 2.60
C ASP A 235 -17.99 -26.77 3.71
N VAL A 236 -19.17 -26.27 4.09
CA VAL A 236 -19.98 -26.88 5.15
C VAL A 236 -20.54 -28.26 4.79
N GLU A 237 -20.53 -28.62 3.50
CA GLU A 237 -20.88 -29.95 3.01
C GLU A 237 -19.65 -30.81 2.70
N GLY A 238 -18.44 -30.32 2.99
CA GLY A 238 -17.19 -31.01 2.67
C GLY A 238 -16.91 -31.11 1.17
N ILE A 239 -17.53 -30.24 0.36
CA ILE A 239 -17.31 -30.17 -1.10
C ILE A 239 -16.12 -29.24 -1.34
N PRO A 240 -15.04 -29.69 -2.01
CA PRO A 240 -13.91 -28.82 -2.32
C PRO A 240 -14.33 -27.62 -3.17
N ARG A 241 -13.81 -26.44 -2.81
CA ARG A 241 -13.90 -25.25 -3.67
C ARG A 241 -13.21 -25.51 -5.02
N PRO A 242 -13.63 -24.85 -6.11
CA PRO A 242 -12.88 -24.89 -7.36
C PRO A 242 -11.47 -24.32 -7.14
N ALA A 243 -10.48 -24.80 -7.90
CA ALA A 243 -9.09 -24.34 -7.77
C ALA A 243 -8.94 -22.82 -7.98
N SER A 244 -9.78 -22.24 -8.83
CA SER A 244 -9.85 -20.80 -9.07
C SER A 244 -10.23 -19.98 -7.83
N ALA A 245 -10.88 -20.57 -6.82
CA ALA A 245 -11.31 -19.86 -5.61
C ALA A 245 -10.18 -19.16 -4.84
N SER A 246 -8.91 -19.56 -5.03
CA SER A 246 -7.75 -18.84 -4.48
C SER A 246 -7.64 -17.39 -4.97
N ARG A 247 -8.28 -17.04 -6.10
CA ARG A 247 -8.40 -15.65 -6.59
C ARG A 247 -9.09 -14.72 -5.57
N LEU A 248 -9.90 -15.25 -4.65
CA LEU A 248 -10.50 -14.44 -3.59
C LEU A 248 -9.47 -13.88 -2.60
N GLU A 249 -8.35 -14.57 -2.37
CA GLU A 249 -7.25 -14.06 -1.54
C GLU A 249 -6.62 -12.83 -2.20
N LEU A 250 -6.41 -12.88 -3.52
CA LEU A 250 -5.92 -11.76 -4.33
C LEU A 250 -6.93 -10.59 -4.37
N ALA A 251 -8.23 -10.88 -4.31
CA ALA A 251 -9.28 -9.87 -4.25
C ALA A 251 -9.19 -9.01 -2.98
N HIS A 252 -8.83 -9.61 -1.83
CA HIS A 252 -8.58 -8.87 -0.60
C HIS A 252 -7.38 -7.91 -0.77
N LEU A 253 -6.30 -8.38 -1.39
CA LEU A 253 -5.11 -7.58 -1.65
C LEU A 253 -5.42 -6.39 -2.60
N GLN A 254 -6.27 -6.59 -3.62
CA GLN A 254 -6.69 -5.49 -4.49
C GLN A 254 -7.47 -4.40 -3.74
N LEU A 255 -8.38 -4.79 -2.84
CA LEU A 255 -9.12 -3.83 -2.02
C LEU A 255 -8.20 -3.06 -1.07
N ALA A 256 -7.13 -3.68 -0.57
CA ALA A 256 -6.11 -2.99 0.22
C ALA A 256 -5.40 -1.92 -0.62
N HIS A 257 -4.98 -2.25 -1.85
CA HIS A 257 -4.39 -1.28 -2.76
C HIS A 257 -5.36 -0.17 -3.18
N ALA A 258 -6.66 -0.44 -3.29
CA ALA A 258 -7.66 0.55 -3.64
C ALA A 258 -8.07 1.47 -2.47
N THR A 259 -7.57 1.20 -1.25
CA THR A 259 -7.89 1.97 -0.04
C THR A 259 -6.94 3.16 0.11
N LYS A 260 -7.52 4.36 0.19
CA LYS A 260 -6.79 5.61 0.39
C LYS A 260 -6.22 5.71 1.82
N PRO A 261 -5.27 6.64 2.08
CA PRO A 261 -4.70 6.88 3.41
C PRO A 261 -5.71 7.24 4.51
N ASP A 262 -6.93 7.66 4.15
CA ASP A 262 -8.02 7.96 5.10
C ASP A 262 -8.88 6.73 5.46
N GLY A 263 -8.50 5.53 4.99
CA GLY A 263 -9.20 4.27 5.25
C GLY A 263 -10.41 4.01 4.35
N THR A 264 -10.68 4.88 3.37
CA THR A 264 -11.81 4.74 2.44
C THR A 264 -11.34 4.39 1.02
N PHE A 265 -12.15 3.65 0.27
CA PHE A 265 -11.85 3.30 -1.12
C PHE A 265 -11.80 4.52 -2.03
N GLU A 266 -10.98 4.44 -3.06
CA GLU A 266 -11.06 5.38 -4.17
C GLU A 266 -12.40 5.23 -4.92
N LEU A 267 -12.99 6.36 -5.32
CA LEU A 267 -14.35 6.44 -5.86
C LEU A 267 -14.45 6.07 -7.34
N ILE A 268 -13.70 5.07 -7.80
CA ILE A 268 -13.73 4.63 -9.21
C ILE A 268 -15.02 3.84 -9.50
N GLY A 269 -15.72 4.22 -10.57
CA GLY A 269 -16.97 3.62 -10.99
C GLY A 269 -18.11 3.91 -10.01
N ASP A 270 -19.09 3.01 -9.91
CA ASP A 270 -20.19 3.12 -8.95
C ASP A 270 -19.76 2.82 -7.51
N THR A 271 -18.77 3.55 -7.01
CA THR A 271 -18.23 3.46 -5.65
C THR A 271 -18.68 4.65 -4.80
N GLU A 272 -19.10 4.38 -3.57
CA GLU A 272 -19.48 5.38 -2.57
C GLU A 272 -18.39 5.51 -1.51
N LEU A 273 -18.40 6.58 -0.71
CA LEU A 273 -17.42 6.79 0.34
C LEU A 273 -17.58 5.75 1.46
N ASN A 274 -16.87 4.63 1.33
CA ASN A 274 -16.81 3.55 2.30
C ASN A 274 -15.42 2.89 2.27
N GLY A 275 -15.16 1.95 3.17
CA GLY A 275 -13.90 1.20 3.22
C GLY A 275 -14.13 -0.31 3.26
N PRO A 276 -13.07 -1.10 3.54
CA PRO A 276 -13.12 -2.56 3.57
C PRO A 276 -13.83 -3.16 4.81
N THR A 277 -14.77 -2.42 5.42
CA THR A 277 -15.56 -2.87 6.57
C THR A 277 -16.27 -4.20 6.30
N GLY A 278 -16.16 -5.14 7.24
CA GLY A 278 -16.80 -6.47 7.15
C GLY A 278 -15.94 -7.54 6.49
N LEU A 279 -14.75 -7.20 6.01
CA LEU A 279 -13.74 -8.13 5.51
C LEU A 279 -12.52 -8.14 6.45
N SER A 280 -11.77 -9.23 6.49
CA SER A 280 -10.52 -9.32 7.26
C SER A 280 -9.49 -10.14 6.50
N SER A 281 -8.34 -9.52 6.31
CA SER A 281 -7.08 -10.12 5.87
C SER A 281 -5.95 -9.27 6.47
N PRO A 282 -4.69 -9.75 6.54
CA PRO A 282 -3.59 -8.96 7.07
C PRO A 282 -3.48 -7.55 6.45
N GLU A 283 -3.66 -7.43 5.14
CA GLU A 283 -3.54 -6.18 4.40
C GLU A 283 -4.76 -5.27 4.56
N LEU A 284 -5.96 -5.84 4.59
CA LEU A 284 -7.18 -5.06 4.83
C LEU A 284 -7.24 -4.55 6.26
N ASP A 285 -6.79 -5.35 7.22
CA ASP A 285 -6.72 -4.95 8.62
C ASP A 285 -5.71 -3.81 8.79
N TYR A 286 -4.60 -3.84 8.04
CA TYR A 286 -3.60 -2.76 8.02
C TYR A 286 -4.16 -1.44 7.53
N VAL A 287 -4.73 -1.40 6.32
CA VAL A 287 -5.26 -0.14 5.77
C VAL A 287 -6.48 0.37 6.54
N ARG A 288 -7.30 -0.53 7.09
CA ARG A 288 -8.48 -0.15 7.89
C ARG A 288 -8.10 0.43 9.25
N THR A 289 -7.00 -0.03 9.83
CA THR A 289 -6.55 0.40 11.16
C THR A 289 -5.39 1.40 11.09
N GLU A 290 -5.16 1.98 9.91
CA GLU A 290 -4.15 3.02 9.68
C GLU A 290 -2.75 2.56 10.11
N GLY A 291 -2.44 1.30 9.83
CA GLY A 291 -1.18 0.65 10.17
C GLY A 291 -1.08 0.12 11.61
N ALA A 292 -2.15 0.19 12.42
CA ALA A 292 -2.12 -0.31 13.79
C ALA A 292 -2.08 -1.84 13.91
N MET A 293 -2.72 -2.58 13.01
CA MET A 293 -2.77 -4.05 13.01
C MET A 293 -2.61 -4.62 11.61
N GLY A 294 -2.20 -5.89 11.49
CA GLY A 294 -2.04 -6.53 10.19
C GLY A 294 -0.65 -6.32 9.58
N GLN A 295 -0.58 -6.27 8.25
CA GLN A 295 0.65 -6.16 7.47
C GLN A 295 0.43 -5.23 6.25
N PRO A 296 1.37 -4.34 5.89
CA PRO A 296 1.23 -3.56 4.67
C PRO A 296 1.37 -4.45 3.43
N PRO A 297 0.67 -4.16 2.32
CA PRO A 297 1.00 -4.71 1.02
C PRO A 297 2.48 -4.47 0.65
N SER A 298 3.09 -5.41 -0.08
CA SER A 298 4.49 -5.30 -0.49
C SER A 298 4.70 -4.27 -1.60
N ASP A 299 3.73 -4.12 -2.51
CA ASP A 299 3.84 -3.23 -3.65
C ASP A 299 3.49 -1.79 -3.24
N LEU A 300 4.37 -0.83 -3.54
CA LEU A 300 4.01 0.60 -3.45
C LEU A 300 3.14 1.04 -4.63
N THR A 301 3.31 0.38 -5.78
CA THR A 301 2.54 0.64 -6.99
C THR A 301 2.10 -0.68 -7.61
N LYS A 302 0.79 -0.86 -7.76
CA LYS A 302 0.19 -2.07 -8.31
C LYS A 302 -0.66 -1.76 -9.55
N ILE A 303 -0.44 -2.53 -10.61
CA ILE A 303 -1.20 -2.49 -11.86
C ILE A 303 -2.08 -3.73 -11.90
N TYR A 304 -3.38 -3.53 -12.14
CA TYR A 304 -4.37 -4.58 -12.36
C TYR A 304 -4.91 -4.48 -13.78
N ARG A 305 -4.88 -5.59 -14.52
CA ARG A 305 -5.27 -5.65 -15.96
C ARG A 305 -6.71 -5.24 -16.22
N GLN A 306 -7.56 -5.34 -15.21
CA GLN A 306 -8.96 -4.90 -15.24
C GLN A 306 -9.14 -3.38 -15.18
N GLY A 307 -8.04 -2.63 -15.31
CA GLY A 307 -8.08 -1.21 -15.60
C GLY A 307 -7.77 -0.32 -14.41
N TYR A 308 -6.92 -0.76 -13.50
CA TYR A 308 -6.54 0.02 -12.30
C TYR A 308 -5.03 0.11 -12.14
N VAL A 309 -4.55 1.28 -11.77
CA VAL A 309 -3.24 1.49 -11.15
C VAL A 309 -3.48 2.15 -9.81
N PHE A 310 -2.86 1.63 -8.75
CA PHE A 310 -2.82 2.28 -7.45
C PHE A 310 -1.35 2.47 -7.07
N GLY A 311 -0.92 3.71 -6.86
CA GLY A 311 0.46 4.03 -6.50
C GLY A 311 0.53 4.88 -5.24
N ARG A 312 1.60 4.68 -4.44
CA ARG A 312 1.78 5.33 -3.14
C ARG A 312 3.23 5.72 -2.88
N SER A 313 3.44 6.64 -1.93
CA SER A 313 4.78 6.98 -1.42
C SER A 313 5.32 6.01 -0.38
N GLY A 314 4.44 5.29 0.31
CA GLY A 314 4.76 4.42 1.44
C GLY A 314 3.50 3.87 2.11
N TRP A 315 3.66 2.99 3.09
CA TRP A 315 2.57 2.45 3.90
C TRP A 315 2.58 2.95 5.34
N GLY A 316 3.23 4.09 5.62
CA GLY A 316 3.43 4.57 6.99
C GLY A 316 4.37 3.68 7.81
N ASP A 317 5.18 2.86 7.14
CA ASP A 317 6.12 1.88 7.69
C ASP A 317 7.54 2.44 7.85
N HIS A 318 7.75 3.74 7.57
CA HIS A 318 9.04 4.43 7.63
C HIS A 318 8.99 5.71 8.50
N GLU A 319 8.39 5.63 9.68
CA GLU A 319 8.15 6.74 10.65
C GLU A 319 7.20 7.86 10.16
N ARG A 320 6.83 7.88 8.87
CA ARG A 320 5.77 8.74 8.35
C ARG A 320 4.41 8.19 8.80
N ASP A 321 3.53 9.10 9.20
CA ASP A 321 2.14 8.76 9.50
C ASP A 321 1.43 8.21 8.24
N PHE A 322 0.78 7.05 8.37
CA PHE A 322 0.01 6.40 7.31
C PHE A 322 -0.96 7.36 6.61
N ARG A 323 -1.67 8.22 7.36
CA ARG A 323 -2.65 9.18 6.81
C ARG A 323 -2.00 10.23 5.94
N LYS A 324 -0.71 10.51 6.16
CA LYS A 324 0.03 11.52 5.41
C LYS A 324 0.66 10.99 4.14
N GLU A 325 0.65 9.67 3.91
CA GLU A 325 1.19 9.10 2.67
C GLU A 325 0.48 9.65 1.44
N THR A 326 1.24 9.84 0.36
CA THR A 326 0.71 10.10 -0.96
C THR A 326 0.12 8.81 -1.53
N PHE A 327 -1.07 8.91 -2.13
CA PHE A 327 -1.78 7.89 -2.86
C PHE A 327 -2.33 8.51 -4.15
N TYR A 328 -2.19 7.82 -5.28
CA TYR A 328 -2.85 8.20 -6.52
C TYR A 328 -3.45 6.96 -7.19
N SER A 329 -4.50 7.16 -7.96
CA SER A 329 -5.08 6.12 -8.80
C SER A 329 -5.10 6.52 -10.26
N LEU A 330 -5.00 5.54 -11.15
CA LEU A 330 -5.27 5.70 -12.58
C LEU A 330 -6.26 4.62 -13.02
N SER A 331 -7.19 4.97 -13.89
CA SER A 331 -8.10 4.00 -14.52
C SER A 331 -7.83 3.86 -16.01
N PHE A 332 -8.07 2.66 -16.57
CA PHE A 332 -7.92 2.38 -18.00
C PHE A 332 -8.81 1.19 -18.41
N GLY A 333 -8.75 0.80 -19.68
CA GLY A 333 -9.55 -0.28 -20.23
C GLY A 333 -10.90 0.19 -20.79
N LYS A 334 -11.85 -0.74 -20.85
CA LYS A 334 -13.18 -0.53 -21.45
C LYS A 334 -14.05 0.41 -20.60
N ALA A 335 -14.64 1.41 -21.27
CA ALA A 335 -15.56 2.35 -20.64
C ALA A 335 -16.99 1.80 -20.44
N ASN A 336 -17.38 0.71 -21.11
CA ASN A 336 -18.73 0.12 -21.03
C ASN A 336 -18.87 -1.04 -20.03
N ARG A 337 -18.10 -1.01 -18.94
CA ARG A 337 -18.28 -1.95 -17.81
C ARG A 337 -19.62 -1.67 -17.11
N VAL A 338 -20.21 -2.70 -16.47
CA VAL A 338 -21.56 -2.63 -15.87
C VAL A 338 -21.70 -1.46 -14.89
N HIS A 339 -20.66 -1.26 -14.07
CA HIS A 339 -20.57 -0.21 -13.06
C HIS A 339 -19.41 0.76 -13.31
N GLY A 340 -18.79 0.71 -14.49
CA GLY A 340 -17.70 1.60 -14.88
C GLY A 340 -18.18 2.87 -15.59
N HIS A 341 -17.31 3.88 -15.65
CA HIS A 341 -17.58 5.19 -16.24
C HIS A 341 -16.71 5.44 -17.48
N GLN A 342 -16.81 6.62 -18.10
CA GLN A 342 -15.92 7.06 -19.19
C GLN A 342 -14.61 7.65 -18.64
N ASP A 343 -14.01 6.98 -17.67
CA ASP A 343 -12.93 7.52 -16.85
C ASP A 343 -11.53 7.13 -17.34
N GLY A 344 -11.41 6.43 -18.48
CA GLY A 344 -10.11 5.98 -18.98
C GLY A 344 -9.04 7.08 -19.04
N ALA A 345 -7.89 6.77 -18.46
CA ALA A 345 -6.75 7.65 -18.17
C ALA A 345 -7.00 8.76 -17.12
N SER A 346 -8.07 8.68 -16.32
CA SER A 346 -8.30 9.57 -15.16
C SER A 346 -7.23 9.37 -14.11
N LEU A 347 -6.95 10.43 -13.34
CA LEU A 347 -5.97 10.47 -12.26
C LEU A 347 -6.62 11.07 -11.01
N THR A 348 -6.55 10.38 -9.87
CA THR A 348 -6.88 10.94 -8.55
C THR A 348 -5.62 11.09 -7.70
N LEU A 349 -5.66 11.93 -6.67
CA LEU A 349 -4.51 12.19 -5.80
C LEU A 349 -4.99 12.52 -4.38
N HIS A 350 -4.49 11.77 -3.41
CA HIS A 350 -4.63 12.01 -1.99
C HIS A 350 -3.23 12.11 -1.37
N SER A 351 -2.95 13.15 -0.59
CA SER A 351 -1.66 13.30 0.09
C SER A 351 -1.80 14.19 1.32
N ASN A 352 -0.96 13.97 2.34
CA ASN A 352 -0.93 14.77 3.55
C ASN A 352 -2.30 14.84 4.26
N GLY A 353 -3.05 13.73 4.27
CA GLY A 353 -4.37 13.64 4.92
C GLY A 353 -5.53 14.24 4.11
N HIS A 354 -5.31 14.67 2.87
CA HIS A 354 -6.33 15.33 2.07
C HIS A 354 -6.44 14.78 0.63
N PRO A 355 -7.66 14.64 0.10
CA PRO A 355 -7.87 14.42 -1.33
C PRO A 355 -7.70 15.75 -2.08
N TRP A 356 -6.74 15.80 -3.02
CA TRP A 356 -6.47 16.97 -3.85
C TRP A 356 -7.14 16.88 -5.21
N LEU A 357 -7.05 15.70 -5.85
CA LEU A 357 -7.75 15.39 -7.10
C LEU A 357 -8.75 14.27 -6.83
N ILE A 358 -10.03 14.54 -7.05
CA ILE A 358 -11.13 13.62 -6.74
C ILE A 358 -11.83 13.13 -8.01
N ASP A 359 -12.62 12.07 -7.89
CA ASP A 359 -13.62 11.71 -8.89
C ASP A 359 -14.97 12.35 -8.57
N ALA A 360 -15.84 12.56 -9.57
CA ALA A 360 -17.20 13.03 -9.37
C ALA A 360 -18.07 12.02 -8.60
N GLY A 361 -17.72 10.73 -8.62
CA GLY A 361 -18.40 9.67 -7.90
C GLY A 361 -19.66 9.15 -8.62
N LYS A 362 -20.54 8.48 -7.87
CA LYS A 362 -21.69 7.73 -8.43
C LYS A 362 -23.01 8.51 -8.47
N TYR A 363 -23.24 9.34 -7.44
CA TYR A 363 -24.51 10.00 -7.12
C TYR A 363 -25.71 9.05 -6.89
N ALA A 364 -26.38 8.57 -7.94
CA ALA A 364 -27.58 7.72 -7.83
C ALA A 364 -27.91 7.01 -9.15
N TYR A 365 -28.72 5.96 -9.09
CA TYR A 365 -29.29 5.29 -10.28
C TYR A 365 -30.55 6.00 -10.79
N LYS A 366 -30.42 7.30 -11.06
CA LYS A 366 -31.49 8.15 -11.55
C LYS A 366 -31.09 8.75 -12.90
N GLN A 367 -32.03 8.81 -13.84
CA GLN A 367 -31.79 9.50 -15.11
C GLN A 367 -31.94 11.01 -14.88
N ASP A 368 -30.83 11.68 -14.58
CA ASP A 368 -30.72 13.13 -14.47
C ASP A 368 -29.31 13.62 -14.83
N ALA A 369 -29.15 14.95 -14.94
CA ALA A 369 -27.90 15.58 -15.37
C ALA A 369 -26.70 15.22 -14.49
N MET A 370 -26.90 14.99 -13.18
CA MET A 370 -25.82 14.61 -12.28
C MET A 370 -25.32 13.20 -12.58
N ARG A 371 -26.22 12.24 -12.80
CA ARG A 371 -25.80 10.89 -13.20
C ARG A 371 -25.14 10.87 -14.57
N ASP A 372 -25.67 11.62 -15.53
CA ASP A 372 -25.07 11.73 -16.86
C ASP A 372 -23.67 12.35 -16.79
N TYR A 373 -23.49 13.38 -15.96
CA TYR A 373 -22.18 14.00 -15.69
C TYR A 373 -21.18 12.99 -15.11
N CYS A 374 -21.55 12.27 -14.04
CA CYS A 374 -20.72 11.25 -13.40
C CYS A 374 -20.30 10.13 -14.37
N LEU A 375 -21.19 9.71 -15.28
CA LEU A 375 -20.90 8.65 -16.24
C LEU A 375 -20.04 9.10 -17.44
N SER A 376 -19.81 10.40 -17.60
CA SER A 376 -19.19 11.00 -18.78
C SER A 376 -17.78 11.49 -18.49
N ARG A 377 -17.02 11.76 -19.57
CA ARG A 377 -15.70 12.41 -19.49
C ARG A 377 -15.66 13.70 -18.66
N LEU A 378 -16.80 14.41 -18.53
CA LEU A 378 -16.85 15.69 -17.82
C LEU A 378 -16.65 15.54 -16.31
N GLY A 379 -17.02 14.41 -15.71
CA GLY A 379 -16.88 14.14 -14.28
C GLY A 379 -15.52 13.57 -13.86
N HIS A 380 -14.55 13.48 -14.77
CA HIS A 380 -13.25 12.83 -14.50
C HIS A 380 -12.05 13.72 -14.82
N ASN A 381 -10.90 13.39 -14.24
CA ASN A 381 -9.66 14.14 -14.38
C ASN A 381 -8.94 13.79 -15.69
N VAL A 382 -9.49 14.23 -16.82
CA VAL A 382 -9.11 13.77 -18.15
C VAL A 382 -9.03 14.91 -19.17
N VAL A 383 -8.62 14.60 -20.40
CA VAL A 383 -8.78 15.53 -21.54
C VAL A 383 -10.14 15.29 -22.20
N HIS A 384 -10.94 16.35 -22.26
CA HIS A 384 -12.22 16.41 -22.97
C HIS A 384 -12.06 17.16 -24.29
N ILE A 385 -12.75 16.73 -25.36
CA ILE A 385 -12.78 17.43 -26.65
C ILE A 385 -14.13 18.12 -26.81
N ASP A 386 -14.11 19.45 -26.83
CA ASP A 386 -15.31 20.28 -26.86
C ASP A 386 -16.12 20.01 -28.14
N GLY A 387 -17.43 19.83 -27.99
CA GLY A 387 -18.35 19.59 -29.12
C GLY A 387 -18.25 18.20 -29.76
N ARG A 388 -17.49 17.26 -29.19
CA ARG A 388 -17.44 15.87 -29.66
C ARG A 388 -18.01 14.88 -28.64
N THR A 389 -18.73 13.90 -29.16
CA THR A 389 -19.23 12.76 -28.36
C THR A 389 -18.13 11.72 -28.19
N TYR A 390 -17.96 11.22 -26.97
CA TYR A 390 -17.05 10.13 -26.66
C TYR A 390 -17.73 8.77 -26.89
N ASP A 391 -17.04 7.83 -27.55
CA ASP A 391 -17.54 6.47 -27.74
C ASP A 391 -17.51 5.68 -26.42
N ARG A 392 -18.68 5.26 -25.93
CA ARG A 392 -18.80 4.42 -24.74
C ARG A 392 -18.13 3.05 -24.89
N LYS A 393 -17.91 2.58 -26.12
CA LYS A 393 -17.23 1.31 -26.40
C LYS A 393 -15.71 1.46 -26.50
N ALA A 394 -15.18 2.67 -26.32
CA ALA A 394 -13.75 2.91 -26.32
C ALA A 394 -13.05 2.07 -25.25
N ASP A 395 -11.85 1.63 -25.62
CA ASP A 395 -10.92 0.91 -24.76
C ASP A 395 -9.65 1.73 -24.66
N VAL A 396 -9.37 2.28 -23.47
CA VAL A 396 -8.17 3.09 -23.23
C VAL A 396 -7.03 2.15 -22.86
N ALA A 397 -6.08 1.98 -23.77
CA ALA A 397 -5.00 1.03 -23.61
C ALA A 397 -3.85 1.61 -22.76
N LEU A 398 -3.37 0.85 -21.78
CA LEU A 398 -2.08 1.06 -21.13
C LEU A 398 -0.98 0.48 -22.05
N VAL A 399 -0.23 1.33 -22.75
CA VAL A 399 0.78 0.92 -23.74
C VAL A 399 2.21 0.92 -23.18
N ARG A 400 2.40 1.53 -22.01
CA ARG A 400 3.68 1.55 -21.28
C ARG A 400 3.41 1.54 -19.78
N SER A 401 4.13 0.70 -19.05
CA SER A 401 4.17 0.68 -17.59
C SER A 401 5.58 0.37 -17.11
N TYR A 402 6.13 1.22 -16.25
CA TYR A 402 7.38 0.98 -15.55
C TYR A 402 7.24 1.51 -14.12
N THR A 403 7.72 0.75 -13.14
CA THR A 403 7.67 1.11 -11.72
C THR A 403 8.99 0.73 -11.08
N SER A 404 9.56 1.63 -10.27
CA SER A 404 10.71 1.38 -9.41
C SER A 404 10.50 2.08 -8.06
N ASP A 405 11.45 1.92 -7.13
CA ASP A 405 11.42 2.62 -5.84
C ASP A 405 11.44 4.15 -6.00
N GLU A 406 11.97 4.68 -7.09
CA GLU A 406 12.11 6.11 -7.34
C GLU A 406 11.03 6.71 -8.24
N VAL A 407 10.55 5.95 -9.24
CA VAL A 407 9.68 6.49 -10.28
C VAL A 407 8.65 5.49 -10.79
N ASP A 408 7.44 5.98 -11.06
CA ASP A 408 6.45 5.26 -11.86
C ASP A 408 6.19 5.99 -13.18
N ASP A 409 5.98 5.27 -14.27
CA ASP A 409 5.82 5.81 -15.63
C ASP A 409 4.79 5.00 -16.42
N PHE A 410 3.64 5.62 -16.68
CA PHE A 410 2.52 5.04 -17.40
C PHE A 410 2.21 5.84 -18.66
N THR A 411 1.92 5.16 -19.77
CA THR A 411 1.37 5.82 -20.97
C THR A 411 0.08 5.16 -21.40
N PHE A 412 -0.97 5.96 -21.53
CA PHE A 412 -2.29 5.58 -22.00
C PHE A 412 -2.54 6.13 -23.40
N VAL A 413 -3.22 5.33 -24.23
CA VAL A 413 -3.69 5.74 -25.55
C VAL A 413 -5.21 5.65 -25.56
N ASP A 414 -5.84 6.79 -25.84
CA ASP A 414 -7.29 6.95 -25.95
C ASP A 414 -7.65 7.38 -27.38
N SER A 415 -8.52 6.61 -28.01
CA SER A 415 -9.05 6.84 -29.36
C SER A 415 -10.58 6.85 -29.37
N GLY A 416 -11.20 7.15 -28.21
CA GLY A 416 -12.66 7.18 -28.07
C GLY A 416 -13.33 8.38 -28.72
N TYR A 417 -12.56 9.37 -29.18
CA TYR A 417 -13.06 10.48 -30.00
C TYR A 417 -12.76 10.22 -31.48
N GLN A 418 -13.77 10.39 -32.33
CA GLN A 418 -13.61 10.24 -33.77
C GLN A 418 -12.53 11.19 -34.32
N ASP A 419 -11.59 10.64 -35.08
CA ASP A 419 -10.46 11.33 -35.74
C ASP A 419 -9.49 12.07 -34.80
N VAL A 420 -9.55 11.78 -33.50
CA VAL A 420 -8.64 12.34 -32.48
C VAL A 420 -7.91 11.19 -31.77
N LYS A 421 -6.59 11.32 -31.65
CA LYS A 421 -5.76 10.43 -30.82
C LYS A 421 -5.25 11.22 -29.62
N LEU A 422 -5.50 10.69 -28.43
CA LEU A 422 -5.04 11.22 -27.17
C LEU A 422 -4.00 10.27 -26.57
N ASN A 423 -2.84 10.79 -26.21
CA ASN A 423 -1.86 10.04 -25.43
C ASN A 423 -1.64 10.76 -24.11
N ARG A 424 -1.88 10.09 -22.99
CA ARG A 424 -1.57 10.61 -21.66
C ARG A 424 -0.40 9.84 -21.08
N ARG A 425 0.70 10.52 -20.77
CA ARG A 425 1.79 9.93 -19.98
C ARG A 425 1.79 10.50 -18.57
N VAL A 426 1.82 9.65 -17.56
CA VAL A 426 1.85 10.03 -16.14
C VAL A 426 3.12 9.48 -15.53
N VAL A 427 3.98 10.37 -15.02
CA VAL A 427 5.24 10.01 -14.38
C VAL A 427 5.25 10.49 -12.95
N TYR A 428 5.34 9.60 -11.97
CA TYR A 428 5.39 9.94 -10.54
C TYR A 428 6.84 9.88 -10.04
N CYS A 429 7.38 11.00 -9.58
CA CYS A 429 8.64 11.05 -8.84
C CYS A 429 8.33 10.85 -7.35
N ARG A 430 8.65 9.67 -6.81
CA ARG A 430 8.24 9.28 -5.45
C ARG A 430 8.97 10.05 -4.37
N GLY A 431 10.29 10.18 -4.50
CA GLY A 431 11.10 10.91 -3.52
C GLY A 431 10.73 12.40 -3.44
N GLY A 432 10.37 13.00 -4.58
CA GLY A 432 9.94 14.41 -4.66
C GLY A 432 8.44 14.63 -4.42
N GLU A 433 7.64 13.56 -4.44
CA GLU A 433 6.18 13.55 -4.32
C GLU A 433 5.48 14.50 -5.33
N PHE A 434 5.87 14.39 -6.60
CA PHE A 434 5.24 15.11 -7.70
C PHE A 434 5.04 14.23 -8.93
N LEU A 435 3.97 14.51 -9.66
CA LEU A 435 3.58 13.90 -10.93
C LEU A 435 3.89 14.85 -12.08
N VAL A 436 4.31 14.30 -13.21
CA VAL A 436 4.35 14.98 -14.51
C VAL A 436 3.35 14.29 -15.43
N VAL A 437 2.32 15.03 -15.84
CA VAL A 437 1.27 14.59 -16.75
C VAL A 437 1.49 15.25 -18.11
N ILE A 438 1.70 14.43 -19.14
CA ILE A 438 1.93 14.85 -20.52
C ILE A 438 0.78 14.36 -21.36
N ASP A 439 -0.16 15.25 -21.67
CA ASP A 439 -1.26 14.97 -22.58
C ASP A 439 -0.88 15.45 -23.98
N SER A 440 -0.74 14.53 -24.94
CA SER A 440 -0.52 14.85 -26.35
C SER A 440 -1.80 14.62 -27.15
N VAL A 441 -2.29 15.67 -27.80
CA VAL A 441 -3.51 15.67 -28.60
C VAL A 441 -3.13 15.73 -30.08
N PHE A 442 -3.67 14.79 -30.87
CA PHE A 442 -3.50 14.77 -32.32
C PHE A 442 -4.86 14.67 -32.99
N SER A 443 -5.16 15.61 -33.88
CA SER A 443 -6.39 15.64 -34.67
C SER A 443 -6.09 15.89 -36.15
N LYS A 444 -7.00 15.46 -37.03
CA LYS A 444 -6.96 15.80 -38.47
C LYS A 444 -7.50 17.20 -38.77
N GLU A 445 -8.31 17.74 -37.87
CA GLU A 445 -8.92 19.06 -37.98
C GLU A 445 -8.74 19.86 -36.68
N GLU A 446 -8.91 21.18 -36.76
CA GLU A 446 -8.73 22.04 -35.59
C GLU A 446 -9.80 21.74 -34.55
N ILE A 447 -9.35 21.48 -33.32
CA ILE A 447 -10.22 21.17 -32.19
C ILE A 447 -9.82 21.99 -30.97
N THR A 448 -10.78 22.22 -30.08
CA THR A 448 -10.52 22.70 -28.73
C THR A 448 -10.57 21.50 -27.78
N ALA A 449 -9.52 21.33 -26.99
CA ALA A 449 -9.47 20.35 -25.91
C ALA A 449 -9.30 21.05 -24.57
N SER A 450 -9.91 20.45 -23.55
CA SER A 450 -9.93 20.93 -22.18
C SER A 450 -9.37 19.83 -21.26
N GLN A 451 -8.18 20.05 -20.69
CA GLN A 451 -7.63 19.23 -19.61
C GLN A 451 -8.30 19.65 -18.30
N ARG A 452 -8.88 18.70 -17.56
CA ARG A 452 -9.75 18.97 -16.40
C ARG A 452 -9.19 18.34 -15.13
N TRP A 453 -9.29 19.07 -14.01
CA TRP A 453 -8.86 18.65 -12.67
C TRP A 453 -9.93 19.01 -11.64
N HIS A 454 -10.59 18.00 -11.08
CA HIS A 454 -11.63 18.10 -10.05
C HIS A 454 -10.96 18.18 -8.70
N ILE A 455 -11.19 19.31 -8.02
CA ILE A 455 -10.62 19.62 -6.73
C ILE A 455 -11.66 19.36 -5.66
N ASP A 456 -11.23 18.87 -4.50
CA ASP A 456 -12.12 18.68 -3.36
C ASP A 456 -12.86 19.96 -2.96
N ALA A 457 -14.15 19.84 -2.62
CA ALA A 457 -15.04 20.99 -2.38
C ALA A 457 -14.65 21.89 -1.21
N GLU A 458 -13.75 21.42 -0.32
CA GLU A 458 -13.28 22.16 0.86
C GLU A 458 -11.85 22.69 0.68
N THR A 459 -11.33 22.65 -0.54
CA THR A 459 -9.99 23.11 -0.86
C THR A 459 -10.02 24.52 -1.45
N GLU A 460 -9.18 25.39 -0.90
CA GLU A 460 -8.96 26.73 -1.45
C GLU A 460 -8.05 26.64 -2.67
N VAL A 461 -8.35 27.42 -3.71
CA VAL A 461 -7.64 27.39 -5.01
C VAL A 461 -7.15 28.79 -5.34
N ASP A 462 -5.85 29.01 -5.19
CA ASP A 462 -5.22 30.32 -5.39
C ASP A 462 -4.36 30.33 -6.66
N PRO A 463 -4.46 31.36 -7.52
CA PRO A 463 -3.62 31.47 -8.70
C PRO A 463 -2.17 31.77 -8.31
N VAL A 464 -1.24 31.07 -8.95
CA VAL A 464 0.22 31.27 -8.81
C VAL A 464 0.87 31.32 -10.20
N PRO A 465 2.13 31.80 -10.33
CA PRO A 465 2.82 31.79 -11.62
C PRO A 465 2.84 30.40 -12.26
N GLY A 466 2.15 30.26 -13.38
CA GLY A 466 2.07 29.01 -14.15
C GLY A 466 0.93 28.06 -13.74
N GLY A 467 0.07 28.39 -12.78
CA GLY A 467 -1.06 27.52 -12.42
C GLY A 467 -1.74 27.90 -11.11
N PHE A 468 -1.97 26.92 -10.25
CA PHE A 468 -2.69 27.09 -8.98
C PHE A 468 -1.96 26.41 -7.82
N GLN A 469 -2.05 27.03 -6.64
CA GLN A 469 -1.79 26.40 -5.35
C GLN A 469 -3.14 26.00 -4.74
N LEU A 470 -3.18 24.80 -4.19
CA LEU A 470 -4.30 24.25 -3.45
C LEU A 470 -3.94 24.26 -1.97
N THR A 471 -4.85 24.73 -1.12
CA THR A 471 -4.63 24.79 0.33
C THR A 471 -5.80 24.15 1.06
N LYS A 472 -5.50 23.26 2.00
CA LYS A 472 -6.48 22.68 2.91
C LYS A 472 -5.80 22.43 4.25
N SER A 473 -6.34 23.00 5.32
CA SER A 473 -5.73 22.95 6.66
C SER A 473 -4.27 23.43 6.64
N ASP A 474 -3.31 22.62 7.10
CA ASP A 474 -1.87 22.92 7.11
C ASP A 474 -1.11 22.37 5.90
N ALA A 475 -1.81 21.76 4.94
CA ALA A 475 -1.22 21.13 3.77
C ALA A 475 -1.43 21.95 2.49
N SER A 476 -0.53 21.74 1.53
CA SER A 476 -0.61 22.36 0.21
C SER A 476 -0.35 21.36 -0.91
N ALA A 477 -0.93 21.66 -2.07
CA ALA A 477 -0.60 21.03 -3.34
C ALA A 477 -0.49 22.09 -4.44
N TRP A 478 0.11 21.73 -5.57
CA TRP A 478 0.30 22.62 -6.71
C TRP A 478 -0.11 21.92 -7.99
N ILE A 479 -0.72 22.66 -8.92
CA ILE A 479 -0.97 22.22 -10.30
C ILE A 479 -0.41 23.30 -11.22
N LEU A 480 0.64 22.98 -11.96
CA LEU A 480 1.43 23.94 -12.73
C LEU A 480 1.56 23.48 -14.19
N TRP A 481 1.31 24.39 -15.14
CA TRP A 481 1.50 24.17 -16.57
C TRP A 481 2.80 24.81 -17.06
N LYS A 482 3.42 24.18 -18.07
CA LYS A 482 4.60 24.71 -18.78
C LYS A 482 4.52 24.44 -20.28
N GLY A 483 5.36 25.15 -21.04
CA GLY A 483 5.37 25.13 -22.50
C GLY A 483 4.47 26.23 -23.07
N ASN A 484 3.63 25.88 -24.04
CA ASN A 484 2.60 26.80 -24.54
C ASN A 484 1.50 26.90 -23.48
N MET A 485 1.40 28.04 -22.81
CA MET A 485 0.44 28.24 -21.73
C MET A 485 -1.00 28.09 -22.25
N PRO A 486 -1.80 27.18 -21.66
CA PRO A 486 -3.21 27.06 -22.00
C PRO A 486 -4.03 28.19 -21.35
N ALA A 487 -5.26 28.36 -21.80
CA ALA A 487 -6.23 29.21 -21.12
C ALA A 487 -6.74 28.50 -19.86
N LEU A 488 -6.54 29.11 -18.69
CA LEU A 488 -6.93 28.53 -17.40
C LEU A 488 -8.24 29.13 -16.90
N SER A 489 -9.14 28.29 -16.38
CA SER A 489 -10.39 28.70 -15.75
C SER A 489 -10.79 27.75 -14.62
N ILE A 490 -11.73 28.18 -13.78
CA ILE A 490 -12.33 27.37 -12.72
C ILE A 490 -13.85 27.42 -12.87
N ILE A 491 -14.51 26.27 -12.82
CA ILE A 491 -15.97 26.14 -12.75
C ILE A 491 -16.37 25.43 -11.47
N SER A 492 -17.49 25.80 -10.84
CA SER A 492 -18.01 25.16 -9.63
C SER A 492 -19.52 25.33 -9.57
N GLY A 493 -20.24 24.23 -9.40
CA GLY A 493 -21.70 24.21 -9.18
C GLY A 493 -22.54 24.80 -10.31
N SER A 494 -22.12 24.66 -11.58
CA SER A 494 -22.87 25.17 -12.73
C SER A 494 -23.98 24.21 -13.12
N GLU A 495 -25.19 24.70 -13.32
CA GLU A 495 -26.33 23.90 -13.81
C GLU A 495 -26.44 23.96 -15.34
N GLU A 496 -25.98 25.03 -15.99
CA GLU A 496 -26.09 25.26 -17.44
C GLU A 496 -24.84 25.97 -18.00
N PRO A 497 -23.90 25.24 -18.64
CA PRO A 497 -23.86 23.78 -18.75
C PRO A 497 -23.64 23.11 -17.38
N PHE A 498 -24.11 21.87 -17.24
CA PHE A 498 -23.99 21.11 -15.99
C PHE A 498 -22.53 20.68 -15.73
N ASP A 499 -21.88 21.29 -14.74
CA ASP A 499 -20.45 21.07 -14.46
C ASP A 499 -20.05 21.52 -13.04
N GLY A 500 -18.93 21.04 -12.52
CA GLY A 500 -18.38 21.46 -11.24
C GLY A 500 -19.11 20.85 -10.04
N TRP A 501 -19.41 19.55 -10.11
CA TRP A 501 -20.15 18.84 -9.06
C TRP A 501 -19.39 17.58 -8.62
N MET A 502 -19.66 17.15 -7.38
CA MET A 502 -19.20 15.87 -6.85
C MET A 502 -20.32 15.20 -6.04
N ALA A 503 -20.27 13.88 -5.91
CA ALA A 503 -21.19 13.09 -5.10
C ALA A 503 -20.44 11.97 -4.35
N ARG A 504 -20.33 12.12 -3.03
CA ARG A 504 -19.72 11.11 -2.13
C ARG A 504 -20.75 10.11 -1.60
N GLU A 505 -22.00 10.54 -1.52
CA GLU A 505 -23.10 9.79 -0.92
C GLU A 505 -24.29 9.69 -1.88
N TRP A 506 -25.19 8.77 -1.57
CA TRP A 506 -26.38 8.52 -2.37
C TRP A 506 -27.30 9.74 -2.41
N MET A 507 -27.61 10.22 -3.62
CA MET A 507 -28.50 11.37 -3.87
C MET A 507 -28.02 12.72 -3.28
N ASP A 508 -26.77 12.81 -2.84
CA ASP A 508 -26.17 14.06 -2.37
C ASP A 508 -25.14 14.58 -3.39
N LYS A 509 -25.38 15.78 -3.93
CA LYS A 509 -24.44 16.47 -4.82
C LYS A 509 -23.96 17.76 -4.17
N LYS A 510 -22.66 18.02 -4.25
CA LYS A 510 -22.01 19.23 -3.73
C LYS A 510 -21.27 19.94 -4.86
N ALA A 511 -21.28 21.27 -4.87
CA ALA A 511 -20.46 22.05 -5.79
C ALA A 511 -18.97 21.82 -5.47
N SER A 512 -18.17 21.59 -6.51
CA SER A 512 -16.74 21.31 -6.41
C SER A 512 -15.97 22.09 -7.47
N PRO A 513 -14.83 22.73 -7.14
CA PRO A 513 -14.02 23.42 -8.14
C PRO A 513 -13.45 22.43 -9.17
N VAL A 514 -13.56 22.78 -10.45
CA VAL A 514 -12.91 22.07 -11.55
C VAL A 514 -12.02 23.05 -12.29
N ILE A 515 -10.70 22.85 -12.16
CA ILE A 515 -9.71 23.62 -12.90
C ILE A 515 -9.68 23.07 -14.34
N THR A 516 -9.83 23.96 -15.31
CA THR A 516 -9.78 23.64 -16.73
C THR A 516 -8.64 24.37 -17.41
N ALA A 517 -7.86 23.64 -18.21
CA ALA A 517 -6.85 24.17 -19.10
C ALA A 517 -7.24 23.89 -20.55
N SER A 518 -7.58 24.92 -21.31
CA SER A 518 -8.08 24.80 -22.68
C SER A 518 -7.04 25.23 -23.71
N GLN A 519 -6.95 24.48 -24.81
CA GLN A 519 -6.08 24.79 -25.95
C GLN A 519 -6.74 24.36 -27.27
N THR A 520 -6.49 25.14 -28.32
CA THR A 520 -7.00 24.89 -29.68
C THR A 520 -5.85 24.60 -30.65
N GLY A 521 -6.04 23.63 -31.55
CA GLY A 521 -5.11 23.37 -32.65
C GLY A 521 -5.25 21.97 -33.25
N LEU A 522 -4.33 21.63 -34.16
CA LEU A 522 -4.24 20.29 -34.79
C LEU A 522 -3.42 19.30 -33.96
N ARG A 523 -2.34 19.80 -33.35
CA ARG A 523 -1.39 19.04 -32.55
C ARG A 523 -0.84 19.93 -31.44
N PHE A 524 -1.07 19.55 -30.20
CA PHE A 524 -0.61 20.30 -29.04
C PHE A 524 -0.42 19.38 -27.83
N ARG A 525 0.18 19.93 -26.78
CA ARG A 525 0.45 19.20 -25.54
C ARG A 525 0.10 20.05 -24.33
N PHE A 526 -0.50 19.42 -23.32
CA PHE A 526 -0.47 19.93 -21.95
C PHE A 526 0.68 19.24 -21.21
N ILE A 527 1.54 20.03 -20.57
CA ILE A 527 2.59 19.53 -19.69
C ILE A 527 2.29 20.09 -18.30
N THR A 528 1.81 19.22 -17.42
CA THR A 528 1.29 19.58 -16.11
C THR A 528 2.13 18.92 -15.03
N VAL A 529 2.60 19.70 -14.05
CA VAL A 529 3.26 19.20 -12.85
C VAL A 529 2.28 19.32 -11.69
N ILE A 530 2.01 18.20 -11.02
CA ILE A 530 1.12 18.14 -9.85
C ILE A 530 1.94 17.69 -8.65
N ALA A 531 2.01 18.47 -7.58
CA ALA A 531 2.87 18.17 -6.44
C ALA A 531 2.12 18.32 -5.12
N SER A 532 2.38 17.42 -4.16
CA SER A 532 1.95 17.59 -2.76
C SER A 532 2.95 16.90 -1.82
N PRO A 533 4.18 17.44 -1.71
CA PRO A 533 5.20 16.85 -0.85
C PRO A 533 4.91 17.00 0.63
N ALA A 534 5.37 16.03 1.43
CA ALA A 534 5.25 16.04 2.90
C ALA A 534 5.88 17.28 3.55
N SER A 535 6.86 17.89 2.89
CA SER A 535 7.54 19.10 3.39
C SER A 535 6.64 20.33 3.41
N GLY A 536 5.49 20.30 2.71
CA GLY A 536 4.67 21.48 2.47
C GLY A 536 5.37 22.54 1.61
N GLN A 537 6.51 22.21 0.98
CA GLN A 537 7.33 23.14 0.20
C GLN A 537 7.68 22.52 -1.16
N PHE A 538 7.23 23.17 -2.22
CA PHE A 538 7.52 22.76 -3.59
C PHE A 538 7.82 23.97 -4.48
N SER A 539 8.81 23.85 -5.36
CA SER A 539 9.00 24.79 -6.46
C SER A 539 9.55 24.11 -7.70
N LEU A 540 8.94 24.41 -8.84
CA LEU A 540 9.41 23.96 -10.14
C LEU A 540 10.49 24.94 -10.64
N GLN A 541 11.75 24.50 -10.58
CA GLN A 541 12.90 25.32 -10.96
C GLN A 541 13.02 25.41 -12.48
N LYS A 542 12.87 24.28 -13.18
CA LYS A 542 13.08 24.21 -14.62
C LYS A 542 12.28 23.09 -15.26
N LEU A 543 11.81 23.33 -16.48
CA LEU A 543 11.25 22.31 -17.35
C LEU A 543 11.75 22.58 -18.78
N GLN A 544 12.41 21.61 -19.39
CA GLN A 544 12.88 21.67 -20.77
C GLN A 544 12.35 20.48 -21.56
N ALA A 545 11.99 20.71 -22.81
CA ALA A 545 11.63 19.65 -23.73
C ALA A 545 12.34 19.89 -25.08
N SER A 546 13.18 18.94 -25.50
CA SER A 546 13.90 18.99 -26.78
C SER A 546 14.09 17.58 -27.34
N ALA A 547 13.94 17.42 -28.66
CA ALA A 547 14.25 16.17 -29.38
C ALA A 547 13.65 14.89 -28.75
N GLY A 548 12.39 14.93 -28.29
CA GLY A 548 11.71 13.75 -27.70
C GLY A 548 12.02 13.50 -26.22
N ARG A 549 12.91 14.29 -25.62
CA ARG A 549 13.26 14.23 -24.21
C ARG A 549 12.69 15.43 -23.44
N MET A 550 12.21 15.18 -22.23
CA MET A 550 11.81 16.18 -21.25
C MET A 550 12.70 16.05 -20.01
N SER A 551 13.09 17.18 -19.44
CA SER A 551 13.71 17.24 -18.12
C SER A 551 12.94 18.20 -17.22
N VAL A 552 12.74 17.78 -15.98
CA VAL A 552 12.03 18.52 -14.93
C VAL A 552 12.95 18.59 -13.72
N THR A 553 13.29 19.81 -13.29
CA THR A 553 14.03 20.06 -12.04
C THR A 553 13.09 20.72 -11.05
N ALA A 554 12.87 20.06 -9.92
CA ALA A 554 11.97 20.51 -8.88
C ALA A 554 12.65 20.46 -7.51
N GLN A 555 12.49 21.52 -6.73
CA GLN A 555 12.85 21.55 -5.32
C GLN A 555 11.66 21.09 -4.50
N SER A 556 11.84 20.03 -3.71
CA SER A 556 10.83 19.49 -2.80
C SER A 556 11.43 19.40 -1.39
N GLY A 557 10.96 20.29 -0.50
CA GLY A 557 11.62 20.53 0.79
C GLY A 557 13.09 20.91 0.62
N ARG A 558 13.98 20.17 1.28
CA ARG A 558 15.44 20.41 1.23
C ARG A 558 16.16 19.76 0.04
N HIS A 559 15.46 18.95 -0.76
CA HIS A 559 16.06 18.16 -1.83
C HIS A 559 15.67 18.70 -3.22
N GLN A 560 16.63 18.73 -4.12
CA GLN A 560 16.40 18.98 -5.54
C GLN A 560 16.33 17.65 -6.28
N PHE A 561 15.25 17.45 -7.05
CA PHE A 561 15.01 16.27 -7.87
C PHE A 561 15.06 16.65 -9.35
N ASN A 562 15.81 15.87 -10.13
CA ASN A 562 15.87 15.98 -11.59
C ASN A 562 15.22 14.74 -12.20
N LEU A 563 14.07 14.92 -12.84
CA LEU A 563 13.36 13.88 -13.57
C LEU A 563 13.62 14.05 -15.06
N ALA A 564 14.19 13.03 -15.70
CA ALA A 564 14.30 12.94 -17.15
C ALA A 564 13.26 11.95 -17.68
N VAL A 565 12.59 12.31 -18.77
CA VAL A 565 11.54 11.51 -19.43
C VAL A 565 11.84 11.49 -20.93
N ASP A 566 12.06 10.31 -21.50
CA ASP A 566 12.28 10.08 -22.93
C ASP A 566 11.52 8.83 -23.42
N GLU A 567 11.77 8.39 -24.66
CA GLU A 567 11.11 7.20 -25.23
C GLU A 567 11.47 5.91 -24.47
N ASP A 568 12.69 5.82 -23.94
CA ASP A 568 13.18 4.64 -23.21
C ASP A 568 12.61 4.59 -21.79
N GLY A 569 12.41 5.74 -21.14
CA GLY A 569 11.64 5.83 -19.90
C GLY A 569 11.79 7.09 -19.08
N ALA A 570 11.52 6.95 -17.79
CA ALA A 570 11.66 7.99 -16.79
C ALA A 570 12.79 7.63 -15.81
N ARG A 571 13.59 8.62 -15.41
CA ARG A 571 14.69 8.45 -14.45
C ARG A 571 14.77 9.65 -13.53
N VAL A 572 15.00 9.40 -12.24
CA VAL A 572 15.11 10.44 -11.20
C VAL A 572 16.53 10.44 -10.65
N THR A 573 17.12 11.63 -10.52
CA THR A 573 18.34 11.86 -9.75
C THR A 573 18.12 12.94 -8.70
N LEU A 574 18.95 12.92 -7.66
CA LEU A 574 18.93 13.89 -6.56
C LEU A 574 20.23 14.71 -6.61
N GLY A 575 20.14 16.05 -6.58
CA GLY A 575 21.32 16.92 -6.64
C GLY A 575 21.24 18.09 -7.64
N ASP A 576 22.36 18.80 -7.79
CA ASP A 576 22.50 19.98 -8.66
C ASP A 576 22.52 19.61 -10.15
N GLU A 577 22.22 20.57 -11.05
CA GLU A 577 22.08 20.36 -12.50
C GLU A 577 23.28 19.71 -13.21
N SER A 578 24.47 19.68 -12.59
CA SER A 578 25.64 19.00 -13.14
C SER A 578 25.51 17.48 -13.14
N ASP A 579 24.60 16.94 -12.33
CA ASP A 579 24.35 15.51 -12.19
C ASP A 579 23.40 15.06 -13.31
N LYS A 580 23.97 14.76 -14.48
CA LYS A 580 23.25 14.12 -15.58
C LYS A 580 22.60 12.84 -15.06
N PRO A 581 21.37 12.50 -15.49
CA PRO A 581 20.78 11.22 -15.12
C PRO A 581 21.64 10.10 -15.67
N PRO A 582 21.99 9.08 -14.85
CA PRO A 582 22.90 8.06 -15.29
C PRO A 582 22.28 7.23 -16.39
N ALA A 583 23.01 7.09 -17.47
CA ALA A 583 22.81 6.06 -18.46
C ALA A 583 23.62 4.83 -18.04
N VAL A 584 23.16 3.62 -18.37
CA VAL A 584 23.99 2.40 -18.31
C VAL A 584 25.30 2.58 -19.12
N GLN A 585 25.29 3.51 -20.08
CA GLN A 585 26.48 3.98 -20.78
C GLN A 585 27.54 4.57 -19.84
N ASP A 586 27.19 5.14 -18.69
CA ASP A 586 28.14 5.79 -17.78
C ASP A 586 28.97 4.77 -17.01
N VAL A 587 28.36 3.73 -16.42
CA VAL A 587 29.08 2.61 -15.78
C VAL A 587 29.99 1.90 -16.79
N LYS A 588 29.48 1.61 -18.00
CA LYS A 588 30.27 0.98 -19.05
C LYS A 588 31.41 1.86 -19.56
N SER A 589 31.17 3.17 -19.69
CA SER A 589 32.20 4.13 -20.09
C SER A 589 33.28 4.26 -19.02
N ALA A 590 32.89 4.32 -17.75
CA ALA A 590 33.80 4.33 -16.62
C ALA A 590 34.63 3.04 -16.55
N TRP A 591 34.01 1.88 -16.81
CA TRP A 591 34.72 0.60 -16.90
C TRP A 591 35.78 0.61 -18.01
N LEU A 592 35.41 0.99 -19.23
CA LEU A 592 36.37 1.10 -20.35
C LEU A 592 37.51 2.07 -20.03
N LYS A 593 37.20 3.23 -19.45
CA LYS A 593 38.21 4.21 -19.04
C LYS A 593 39.11 3.69 -17.93
N THR A 594 38.58 2.91 -17.00
CA THR A 594 39.36 2.22 -15.96
C THR A 594 40.33 1.23 -16.60
N LEU A 595 39.91 0.47 -17.61
CA LEU A 595 40.80 -0.42 -18.37
C LEU A 595 41.95 0.32 -19.04
N ASP A 596 41.68 1.48 -19.64
CA ASP A 596 42.71 2.29 -20.29
C ASP A 596 43.70 2.85 -19.26
N LEU A 597 43.23 3.36 -18.12
CA LEU A 597 44.08 3.83 -17.02
C LEU A 597 44.94 2.70 -16.44
N CYS A 598 44.40 1.47 -16.33
CA CYS A 598 45.19 0.30 -15.93
C CYS A 598 46.30 -0.01 -16.94
N ARG A 599 46.03 0.06 -18.25
CA ARG A 599 47.05 -0.16 -19.29
C ARG A 599 48.14 0.93 -19.26
N GLU A 600 47.75 2.19 -19.10
CA GLU A 600 48.69 3.32 -18.99
C GLU A 600 49.59 3.21 -17.77
N ALA A 601 49.06 2.69 -16.66
CA ALA A 601 49.81 2.43 -15.44
C ALA A 601 50.57 1.10 -15.45
N GLU A 602 50.59 0.37 -16.58
CA GLU A 602 51.20 -0.96 -16.74
C GLU A 602 50.71 -2.00 -15.71
N VAL A 603 49.44 -1.89 -15.32
CA VAL A 603 48.79 -2.75 -14.32
C VAL A 603 48.23 -4.00 -14.98
N ALA A 604 48.63 -5.18 -14.49
CA ALA A 604 48.06 -6.47 -14.88
C ALA A 604 47.07 -6.95 -13.82
N TRP A 605 45.96 -7.57 -14.26
CA TRP A 605 44.91 -8.08 -13.37
C TRP A 605 45.42 -9.27 -12.54
N THR A 606 45.89 -8.99 -11.32
CA THR A 606 46.41 -9.90 -10.29
C THR A 606 45.64 -9.83 -8.96
N ALA A 607 44.71 -8.90 -8.82
CA ALA A 607 43.80 -8.78 -7.70
C ALA A 607 43.00 -10.07 -7.52
N PRO A 608 42.69 -10.45 -6.27
CA PRO A 608 41.85 -11.60 -6.02
C PRO A 608 40.53 -11.42 -6.75
N LYS A 609 40.05 -12.47 -7.39
CA LYS A 609 38.73 -12.50 -8.05
C LYS A 609 37.68 -13.09 -7.09
N PRO A 610 36.40 -12.73 -7.24
CA PRO A 610 35.34 -13.38 -6.47
C PRO A 610 35.28 -14.87 -6.81
N ALA A 611 34.94 -15.70 -5.82
CA ALA A 611 34.60 -17.09 -6.07
C ALA A 611 33.33 -17.15 -6.93
N GLU A 612 33.31 -18.05 -7.93
CA GLU A 612 32.15 -18.28 -8.81
C GLU A 612 31.67 -17.07 -9.62
N GLY A 613 32.42 -15.96 -9.63
CA GLY A 613 32.02 -14.73 -10.32
C GLY A 613 30.97 -13.90 -9.60
N THR A 614 30.68 -14.16 -8.31
CA THR A 614 29.65 -13.44 -7.55
C THR A 614 30.25 -12.58 -6.43
N PHE A 615 29.81 -11.33 -6.32
CA PHE A 615 30.24 -10.45 -5.23
C PHE A 615 29.66 -10.89 -3.88
N ARG A 616 30.49 -10.86 -2.83
CA ARG A 616 30.09 -11.06 -1.43
C ARG A 616 30.92 -10.16 -0.52
N THR A 617 30.42 -9.82 0.66
CA THR A 617 31.13 -8.98 1.63
C THR A 617 32.48 -9.58 2.08
N SER A 618 32.57 -10.91 2.20
CA SER A 618 33.84 -11.59 2.50
C SER A 618 34.88 -11.47 1.38
N TYR A 619 34.44 -11.39 0.13
CA TYR A 619 35.32 -11.08 -1.00
C TYR A 619 35.78 -9.62 -0.94
N TRP A 620 34.87 -8.71 -0.63
CA TRP A 620 35.20 -7.30 -0.45
C TRP A 620 36.25 -7.08 0.63
N ASP A 621 36.13 -7.73 1.78
CA ASP A 621 37.12 -7.67 2.86
C ASP A 621 38.53 -8.07 2.38
N ARG A 622 38.64 -9.22 1.70
CA ARG A 622 39.93 -9.66 1.11
C ARG A 622 40.49 -8.67 0.09
N LEU A 623 39.62 -8.07 -0.72
CA LEU A 623 40.03 -7.10 -1.73
C LEU A 623 40.53 -5.80 -1.09
N LYS A 624 39.87 -5.31 -0.02
CA LYS A 624 40.34 -4.16 0.78
C LYS A 624 41.74 -4.40 1.34
N THR A 625 41.96 -5.56 1.96
CA THR A 625 43.29 -5.94 2.47
C THR A 625 44.32 -5.97 1.35
N TRP A 626 44.00 -6.63 0.23
CA TRP A 626 44.91 -6.71 -0.91
C TRP A 626 45.31 -5.33 -1.45
N ILE A 627 44.37 -4.38 -1.58
CA ILE A 627 44.65 -3.01 -2.03
C ILE A 627 45.65 -2.32 -1.08
N GLU A 628 45.42 -2.42 0.23
CA GLU A 628 46.26 -1.77 1.25
C GLU A 628 47.68 -2.35 1.31
N ASP A 629 47.84 -3.63 0.97
CA ASP A 629 49.13 -4.33 0.91
C ASP A 629 49.94 -4.00 -0.35
N GLN A 630 49.35 -3.38 -1.38
CA GLN A 630 50.07 -3.05 -2.61
C GLN A 630 50.99 -1.84 -2.45
N PRO A 631 52.18 -1.85 -3.11
CA PRO A 631 53.09 -0.71 -3.08
C PRO A 631 52.54 0.52 -3.81
N ASN A 632 51.78 0.30 -4.90
CA ASN A 632 51.06 1.36 -5.62
C ASN A 632 49.55 1.17 -5.45
N ARG A 633 49.01 1.76 -4.38
CA ARG A 633 47.61 1.62 -3.99
C ARG A 633 46.64 2.27 -4.97
N ARG A 634 47.04 3.34 -5.67
CA ARG A 634 46.20 3.93 -6.73
C ARG A 634 46.00 2.94 -7.88
N SER A 635 47.08 2.31 -8.34
CA SER A 635 47.00 1.27 -9.38
C SER A 635 46.19 0.05 -8.90
N ALA A 636 46.38 -0.38 -7.66
CA ALA A 636 45.60 -1.46 -7.07
C ALA A 636 44.09 -1.14 -7.00
N ARG A 637 43.74 0.10 -6.63
CA ARG A 637 42.35 0.58 -6.64
C ARG A 637 41.75 0.58 -8.04
N LEU A 638 42.48 1.03 -9.07
CA LEU A 638 42.01 0.98 -10.46
C LEU A 638 41.72 -0.46 -10.90
N GLU A 639 42.57 -1.39 -10.51
CA GLU A 639 42.41 -2.80 -10.83
C GLU A 639 41.18 -3.42 -10.14
N ALA A 640 41.04 -3.16 -8.83
CA ALA A 640 39.86 -3.53 -8.07
C ALA A 640 38.58 -2.92 -8.67
N LEU A 641 38.62 -1.63 -9.02
CA LEU A 641 37.50 -0.93 -9.65
C LEU A 641 37.11 -1.58 -10.98
N GLY A 642 38.08 -1.99 -11.79
CA GLY A 642 37.83 -2.72 -13.04
C GLY A 642 37.02 -3.99 -12.81
N ILE A 643 37.39 -4.79 -11.79
CA ILE A 643 36.67 -6.02 -11.42
C ILE A 643 35.26 -5.68 -10.91
N LEU A 644 35.14 -4.71 -10.01
CA LEU A 644 33.85 -4.36 -9.41
C LEU A 644 32.86 -3.77 -10.43
N LEU A 645 33.33 -2.94 -11.36
CA LEU A 645 32.50 -2.40 -12.43
C LEU A 645 32.09 -3.48 -13.45
N ASP A 646 32.96 -4.47 -13.72
CA ASP A 646 32.61 -5.64 -14.55
C ASP A 646 31.47 -6.43 -13.92
N LEU A 647 31.58 -6.74 -12.61
CA LEU A 647 30.52 -7.38 -11.84
C LEU A 647 29.23 -6.55 -11.82
N LEU A 648 29.34 -5.23 -11.69
CA LEU A 648 28.18 -4.33 -11.63
C LEU A 648 27.44 -4.27 -12.97
N LEU A 649 28.13 -4.44 -14.10
CA LEU A 649 27.51 -4.51 -15.43
C LEU A 649 26.64 -5.75 -15.61
N ASP A 650 26.90 -6.83 -14.85
CA ASP A 650 26.10 -8.06 -14.85
C ASP A 650 24.92 -8.00 -13.85
N VAL A 651 24.88 -7.01 -12.96
CA VAL A 651 23.77 -6.81 -12.01
C VAL A 651 22.62 -6.06 -12.70
N PRO A 652 21.39 -6.59 -12.71
CA PRO A 652 20.23 -5.85 -13.20
C PRO A 652 20.09 -4.49 -12.51
N ALA A 653 19.80 -3.43 -13.26
CA ALA A 653 19.74 -2.06 -12.73
C ALA A 653 18.68 -1.90 -11.63
N ASP A 654 17.62 -2.70 -11.69
CA ASP A 654 16.51 -2.82 -10.74
C ASP A 654 16.79 -3.79 -9.58
N SER A 655 17.88 -4.58 -9.61
CA SER A 655 18.22 -5.48 -8.51
C SER A 655 18.55 -4.70 -7.24
N GLY A 656 17.74 -4.91 -6.19
CA GLY A 656 17.91 -4.33 -4.86
C GLY A 656 19.09 -4.91 -4.09
N ASP A 657 19.16 -6.25 -4.03
CA ASP A 657 20.25 -6.99 -3.37
C ASP A 657 21.45 -7.10 -4.32
N ASP A 658 22.58 -6.51 -3.91
CA ASP A 658 23.87 -6.64 -4.59
C ASP A 658 25.00 -7.02 -3.63
N GLN A 659 24.64 -7.44 -2.41
CA GLN A 659 25.55 -7.86 -1.34
C GLN A 659 26.64 -6.81 -0.99
N GLY A 660 26.38 -5.53 -1.26
CA GLY A 660 27.30 -4.43 -0.99
C GLY A 660 28.18 -4.03 -2.18
N LEU A 661 27.93 -4.55 -3.38
CA LEU A 661 28.77 -4.27 -4.56
C LEU A 661 28.79 -2.79 -4.90
N ARG A 662 27.63 -2.12 -4.93
CA ARG A 662 27.56 -0.69 -5.23
C ARG A 662 28.26 0.15 -4.16
N ALA A 663 28.13 -0.22 -2.89
CA ALA A 663 28.84 0.45 -1.80
C ALA A 663 30.37 0.28 -1.94
N ALA A 664 30.84 -0.92 -2.29
CA ALA A 664 32.25 -1.18 -2.56
C ALA A 664 32.78 -0.37 -3.75
N VAL A 665 32.01 -0.25 -4.84
CA VAL A 665 32.37 0.62 -5.98
C VAL A 665 32.52 2.07 -5.51
N VAL A 666 31.56 2.60 -4.74
CA VAL A 666 31.63 3.97 -4.19
C VAL A 666 32.88 4.16 -3.32
N ASP A 667 33.20 3.20 -2.45
CA ASP A 667 34.39 3.27 -1.60
C ASP A 667 35.71 3.18 -2.39
N VAL A 668 35.79 2.35 -3.44
CA VAL A 668 36.96 2.30 -4.32
C VAL A 668 37.10 3.57 -5.15
N LEU A 669 35.98 4.18 -5.61
CA LEU A 669 36.01 5.45 -6.35
C LEU A 669 36.56 6.58 -5.50
N GLY A 670 36.20 6.64 -4.21
CA GLY A 670 36.62 7.72 -3.31
C GLY A 670 36.25 9.12 -3.84
N THR A 671 36.99 10.14 -3.42
CA THR A 671 36.83 11.53 -3.90
C THR A 671 37.73 11.90 -5.08
N ASP A 672 38.65 11.00 -5.44
CA ASP A 672 39.69 11.13 -6.46
C ASP A 672 39.35 10.36 -7.74
N LEU A 673 39.35 9.02 -7.70
CA LEU A 673 39.18 8.18 -8.89
C LEU A 673 37.84 8.40 -9.58
N GLY A 674 36.76 8.71 -8.84
CA GLY A 674 35.45 9.04 -9.42
C GLY A 674 35.52 10.17 -10.46
N LYS A 675 36.30 11.22 -10.19
CA LYS A 675 36.50 12.33 -11.16
C LYS A 675 37.33 11.88 -12.35
N GLU A 676 38.33 11.04 -12.12
CA GLU A 676 39.20 10.54 -13.18
C GLU A 676 38.44 9.64 -14.15
N VAL A 677 37.62 8.71 -13.66
CA VAL A 677 36.85 7.79 -14.51
C VAL A 677 35.52 8.39 -15.01
N GLY A 678 35.10 9.51 -14.41
CA GLY A 678 33.84 10.19 -14.76
C GLY A 678 32.60 9.46 -14.26
N LEU A 679 32.67 8.91 -13.03
CA LEU A 679 31.60 8.16 -12.40
C LEU A 679 31.34 8.68 -10.97
N ALA A 680 30.09 8.98 -10.66
CA ALA A 680 29.64 9.42 -9.33
C ALA A 680 28.74 8.36 -8.68
N PRO A 681 28.54 8.41 -7.34
CA PRO A 681 27.70 7.44 -6.64
C PRO A 681 26.26 7.30 -7.17
N PRO A 682 25.54 8.38 -7.54
CA PRO A 682 24.22 8.24 -8.16
C PRO A 682 24.24 7.41 -9.45
N ASP A 683 25.37 7.40 -10.17
CA ASP A 683 25.50 6.67 -11.43
C ASP A 683 25.56 5.15 -11.28
N VAL A 684 25.92 4.69 -10.09
CA VAL A 684 25.88 3.26 -9.74
C VAL A 684 24.53 2.86 -9.11
N GLY A 685 23.58 3.80 -8.98
CA GLY A 685 22.22 3.54 -8.52
C GLY A 685 22.01 3.58 -7.00
N ILE A 686 22.88 4.26 -6.25
CA ILE A 686 22.72 4.49 -4.80
C ILE A 686 23.03 5.93 -4.38
N LEU A 687 22.38 6.41 -3.32
CA LEU A 687 22.71 7.66 -2.64
C LEU A 687 23.63 7.39 -1.46
N ARG A 688 24.95 7.40 -1.71
CA ARG A 688 25.96 7.10 -0.69
C ARG A 688 27.26 7.90 -0.93
N GLU A 689 27.84 8.43 0.13
CA GLU A 689 29.19 9.00 0.15
C GLU A 689 30.25 7.90 0.36
N PRO A 690 31.47 8.05 -0.19
CA PRO A 690 32.57 7.15 0.13
C PRO A 690 32.92 7.21 1.63
N LEU A 691 33.21 6.05 2.23
CA LEU A 691 33.54 5.88 3.65
C LEU A 691 34.96 5.36 3.90
N LEU A 692 35.64 4.87 2.85
CA LEU A 692 37.02 4.38 2.93
C LEU A 692 38.03 5.40 2.38
N ALA A 693 38.81 6.00 3.26
CA ALA A 693 40.00 6.74 2.95
C ALA A 693 41.15 5.75 2.73
N TRP A 694 41.73 5.76 1.53
CA TRP A 694 42.82 4.86 1.16
C TRP A 694 44.17 5.48 1.45
N SER A 695 45.12 4.68 1.93
CA SER A 695 46.48 5.16 2.23
C SER A 695 47.14 5.79 0.99
N GLY A 696 47.49 7.07 1.04
CA GLY A 696 48.08 7.80 -0.10
C GLY A 696 47.08 8.21 -1.19
N GLY A 697 45.78 8.00 -0.98
CA GLY A 697 44.70 8.59 -1.77
C GLY A 697 44.27 9.96 -1.24
N ALA A 698 43.24 10.54 -1.85
CA ALA A 698 42.65 11.78 -1.33
C ALA A 698 41.90 11.55 -0.01
N GLU A 699 41.95 12.55 0.88
CA GLU A 699 41.14 12.56 2.09
C GLU A 699 39.64 12.61 1.74
N LEU A 700 38.83 12.02 2.62
CA LEU A 700 37.38 12.01 2.47
C LEU A 700 36.78 13.21 3.22
N HIS A 701 36.04 14.03 2.48
CA HIS A 701 35.28 15.15 3.04
C HIS A 701 33.79 14.96 2.74
N SER A 702 32.97 14.89 3.78
CA SER A 702 31.53 14.70 3.64
C SER A 702 30.89 15.94 3.01
N LYS A 703 30.20 15.75 1.89
CA LYS A 703 29.43 16.84 1.27
C LYS A 703 28.20 17.18 2.08
N THR A 704 27.62 16.18 2.74
CA THR A 704 26.42 16.28 3.56
C THR A 704 26.72 17.02 4.87
N TYR A 705 27.80 16.64 5.55
CA TYR A 705 28.12 17.14 6.90
C TYR A 705 29.22 18.20 6.95
N LYS A 706 29.89 18.49 5.82
CA LYS A 706 30.95 19.50 5.71
C LYS A 706 32.12 19.27 6.68
N CYS A 707 32.46 18.01 6.92
CA CYS A 707 33.58 17.60 7.78
C CYS A 707 34.25 16.34 7.23
N ASP A 708 35.45 16.04 7.73
CA ASP A 708 36.26 14.94 7.24
C ASP A 708 35.78 13.60 7.80
N ILE A 709 35.88 12.55 6.97
CA ILE A 709 35.57 11.17 7.33
C ILE A 709 36.89 10.43 7.56
N ARG A 710 37.10 9.93 8.77
CA ARG A 710 38.31 9.19 9.17
C ARG A 710 38.05 7.69 9.15
N THR A 711 38.72 6.97 8.27
CA THR A 711 38.67 5.52 8.27
C THR A 711 39.56 4.95 9.37
N ILE A 712 39.01 4.05 10.19
CA ILE A 712 39.72 3.39 11.29
C ILE A 712 39.70 1.87 11.10
N LYS A 713 40.76 1.18 11.55
CA LYS A 713 40.84 -0.29 11.53
C LYS A 713 40.59 -0.91 12.90
N THR A 714 40.98 -0.20 13.96
CA THR A 714 40.83 -0.63 15.36
C THR A 714 40.10 0.44 16.17
N VAL A 715 39.47 0.05 17.28
CA VAL A 715 38.78 1.01 18.16
C VAL A 715 39.75 2.01 18.77
N ASP A 716 41.02 1.64 18.99
CA ASP A 716 42.02 2.53 19.60
C ASP A 716 42.34 3.76 18.74
N GLU A 717 42.06 3.70 17.44
CA GLU A 717 42.21 4.82 16.50
C GLU A 717 41.07 5.86 16.61
N ILE A 718 40.03 5.60 17.41
CA ILE A 718 39.01 6.60 17.73
C ILE A 718 39.65 7.62 18.66
N VAL A 719 40.17 8.70 18.08
CA VAL A 719 40.82 9.80 18.78
C VAL A 719 40.30 11.12 18.22
N LEU A 720 39.84 11.99 19.12
CA LEU A 720 39.47 13.37 18.80
C LEU A 720 40.67 14.27 19.07
N ASN A 721 41.13 14.97 18.03
CA ASN A 721 42.31 15.82 18.12
C ASN A 721 42.11 16.97 19.12
N ASP A 722 43.22 17.55 19.60
CA ASP A 722 43.17 18.71 20.49
C ASP A 722 42.46 19.89 19.81
N GLY A 723 41.44 20.45 20.48
CA GLY A 723 40.61 21.53 19.93
C GLY A 723 39.53 21.08 18.93
N GLU A 724 39.47 19.80 18.59
CA GLU A 724 38.40 19.24 17.75
C GLU A 724 37.13 18.99 18.57
N SER A 725 36.02 19.58 18.12
CA SER A 725 34.70 19.44 18.77
C SER A 725 33.86 18.29 18.22
N ALA A 726 34.10 17.85 16.98
CA ALA A 726 33.40 16.72 16.37
C ALA A 726 34.19 16.11 15.21
N ALA A 727 33.97 14.82 14.96
CA ALA A 727 34.54 14.09 13.82
C ALA A 727 33.59 12.98 13.34
N ILE A 728 33.70 12.59 12.07
CA ILE A 728 33.06 11.37 11.55
C ILE A 728 34.13 10.29 11.43
N PHE A 729 33.84 9.13 11.99
CA PHE A 729 34.66 7.92 11.85
C PHE A 729 33.94 6.90 10.98
N ALA A 730 34.71 6.10 10.25
CA ALA A 730 34.25 4.99 9.43
C ALA A 730 35.09 3.76 9.74
N ALA A 731 34.56 2.85 10.55
CA ALA A 731 35.27 1.64 10.95
C ALA A 731 35.20 0.57 9.87
N SER A 732 36.33 0.25 9.24
CA SER A 732 36.45 -0.80 8.24
C SER A 732 36.80 -2.12 8.94
N ARG A 733 35.77 -2.90 9.29
CA ARG A 733 35.91 -4.20 9.97
C ARG A 733 35.07 -5.25 9.25
N GLY A 734 35.73 -6.29 8.72
CA GLY A 734 35.07 -7.29 7.89
C GLY A 734 34.59 -6.70 6.56
N GLY A 735 33.52 -7.25 5.99
CA GLY A 735 33.02 -6.82 4.68
C GLY A 735 32.17 -5.54 4.68
N LEU A 736 31.84 -4.98 5.83
CA LEU A 736 31.09 -3.72 5.96
C LEU A 736 31.97 -2.58 6.48
N VAL A 737 31.46 -1.35 6.37
CA VAL A 737 32.06 -0.15 6.93
C VAL A 737 31.04 0.49 7.85
N LEU A 738 31.35 0.64 9.14
CA LEU A 738 30.45 1.21 10.15
C LEU A 738 30.76 2.70 10.35
N PRO A 739 29.93 3.63 9.84
CA PRO A 739 30.13 5.04 10.05
C PRO A 739 29.41 5.54 11.31
N PHE A 740 30.07 6.41 12.05
CA PHE A 740 29.52 7.07 13.23
C PHE A 740 30.08 8.47 13.41
N ALA A 741 29.22 9.40 13.81
CA ALA A 741 29.60 10.78 14.13
C ALA A 741 29.80 10.92 15.65
N VAL A 742 30.88 11.58 16.07
CA VAL A 742 31.21 11.80 17.48
C VAL A 742 31.38 13.29 17.73
N GLY A 743 30.90 13.79 18.86
CA GLY A 743 31.17 15.15 19.31
C GLY A 743 31.40 15.28 20.80
N ARG A 744 32.21 16.28 21.17
CA ARG A 744 32.52 16.65 22.56
C ARG A 744 31.51 17.66 23.07
N GLY A 745 30.94 17.34 24.22
CA GLY A 745 30.11 18.23 25.03
C GLY A 745 30.86 18.73 26.26
N SER A 746 30.12 19.41 27.13
CA SER A 746 30.60 19.92 28.42
C SER A 746 30.07 19.13 29.64
N THR A 747 29.13 18.21 29.43
CA THR A 747 28.56 17.38 30.49
C THR A 747 29.30 16.05 30.64
N ASP A 748 28.99 15.31 31.70
CA ASP A 748 29.48 13.95 31.97
C ASP A 748 28.65 12.86 31.25
N LEU A 749 27.71 13.25 30.38
CA LEU A 749 26.83 12.34 29.66
C LEU A 749 27.34 12.12 28.23
N LEU A 750 27.36 10.87 27.80
CA LEU A 750 27.46 10.46 26.40
C LEU A 750 26.08 9.98 25.92
N THR A 751 25.45 10.76 25.04
CA THR A 751 24.21 10.37 24.36
C THR A 751 24.56 9.60 23.09
N VAL A 752 24.14 8.35 23.01
CA VAL A 752 24.31 7.50 21.83
C VAL A 752 22.96 7.32 21.14
N ARG A 753 22.92 7.48 19.82
CA ARG A 753 21.68 7.33 19.05
C ARG A 753 21.83 6.39 17.86
N PHE A 754 20.79 5.60 17.66
CA PHE A 754 20.62 4.70 16.52
C PHE A 754 19.35 5.09 15.75
N HIS A 755 19.45 5.18 14.43
CA HIS A 755 18.31 5.49 13.58
C HIS A 755 17.41 4.27 13.32
N GLY A 756 16.11 4.52 13.13
CA GLY A 756 15.13 3.55 12.63
C GLY A 756 15.12 3.43 11.11
N ALA A 757 13.96 3.09 10.54
CA ALA A 757 13.78 2.99 9.09
C ALA A 757 14.04 4.34 8.38
N ILE A 758 14.64 4.30 7.19
CA ILE A 758 14.93 5.49 6.37
C ILE A 758 14.33 5.39 4.98
N ASN A 759 13.93 6.53 4.42
CA ASN A 759 13.51 6.58 3.02
C ASN A 759 14.75 6.70 2.10
N ARG A 760 15.07 5.61 1.39
CA ARG A 760 16.25 5.49 0.52
C ARG A 760 16.21 6.36 -0.74
N THR A 761 15.04 6.86 -1.15
CA THR A 761 14.93 7.71 -2.35
C THR A 761 15.37 9.16 -2.10
N LYS A 762 15.53 9.56 -0.84
CA LYS A 762 15.89 10.94 -0.45
C LYS A 762 16.96 11.03 0.64
N THR A 763 17.49 9.90 1.08
CA THR A 763 18.50 9.84 2.16
C THR A 763 19.83 9.38 1.59
N THR A 764 20.83 10.24 1.67
CA THR A 764 22.22 9.89 1.36
C THR A 764 22.86 9.23 2.57
N LEU A 765 23.50 8.08 2.38
CA LEU A 765 24.30 7.42 3.42
C LEU A 765 25.73 7.99 3.47
N PRO A 766 26.36 8.11 4.65
CA PRO A 766 25.82 7.76 5.96
C PRO A 766 24.78 8.76 6.46
N PHE A 767 23.79 8.29 7.23
CA PHE A 767 22.75 9.10 7.84
C PHE A 767 22.83 9.06 9.37
N PHE A 768 23.09 10.23 9.98
CA PHE A 768 23.13 10.41 11.43
C PHE A 768 21.87 11.12 11.94
N GLN A 769 20.88 10.34 12.41
CA GLN A 769 19.62 10.88 12.93
C GLN A 769 19.88 11.75 14.17
N GLY A 770 19.33 12.97 14.19
CA GLY A 770 19.42 13.88 15.34
C GLY A 770 20.70 14.71 15.42
N LEU A 771 21.65 14.60 14.47
CA LEU A 771 22.95 15.30 14.54
C LEU A 771 22.84 16.80 14.81
N THR A 772 21.93 17.51 14.12
CA THR A 772 21.75 18.95 14.33
C THR A 772 21.31 19.28 15.76
N SER A 773 20.46 18.45 16.35
CA SER A 773 19.97 18.64 17.72
C SER A 773 21.06 18.34 18.76
N GLU A 774 21.80 17.24 18.58
CA GLU A 774 22.87 16.85 19.50
C GLU A 774 24.05 17.81 19.43
N ALA A 775 24.44 18.25 18.22
CA ALA A 775 25.50 19.24 18.03
C ALA A 775 25.15 20.63 18.60
N ALA A 776 23.86 20.94 18.77
CA ALA A 776 23.41 22.17 19.45
C ALA A 776 23.29 22.00 20.97
N GLY A 777 23.33 20.76 21.48
CA GLY A 777 23.27 20.42 22.89
C GLY A 777 24.61 20.61 23.61
N ASN A 778 24.61 20.30 24.91
CA ASN A 778 25.81 20.36 25.76
C ASN A 778 26.41 18.98 26.05
N ASP A 779 25.77 17.89 25.61
CA ASP A 779 26.20 16.53 25.93
C ASP A 779 27.24 16.03 24.92
N ASN A 780 28.09 15.10 25.35
CA ASN A 780 28.88 14.33 24.39
C ASN A 780 27.92 13.45 23.58
N TYR A 781 28.22 13.21 22.32
CA TYR A 781 27.35 12.39 21.49
C TYR A 781 28.10 11.40 20.58
N ALA A 782 27.45 10.28 20.30
CA ALA A 782 27.83 9.32 19.28
C ALA A 782 26.60 8.88 18.48
N LEU A 783 26.60 9.07 17.16
CA LEU A 783 25.46 8.75 16.30
C LEU A 783 25.89 7.71 15.29
N PHE A 784 25.28 6.53 15.35
CA PHE A 784 25.61 5.41 14.48
C PHE A 784 24.65 5.33 13.30
N GLN A 785 25.17 4.84 12.18
CA GLN A 785 24.39 4.49 11.00
C GLN A 785 24.48 2.99 10.76
N ASP A 786 23.37 2.38 10.35
CA ASP A 786 23.24 0.94 10.14
C ASP A 786 24.00 0.47 8.88
N PRO A 787 25.20 -0.12 9.01
CA PRO A 787 26.02 -0.46 7.85
C PRO A 787 25.40 -1.56 6.99
N SER A 788 24.44 -2.32 7.53
CA SER A 788 23.76 -3.41 6.81
C SER A 788 22.91 -2.86 5.65
N LEU A 789 22.52 -1.58 5.68
CA LEU A 789 21.81 -0.91 4.58
C LEU A 789 22.62 -0.80 3.28
N ASP A 790 23.94 -1.00 3.32
CA ASP A 790 24.79 -1.07 2.13
C ASP A 790 24.59 -2.37 1.33
N LEU A 791 24.05 -3.44 1.94
CA LEU A 791 23.88 -4.76 1.30
C LEU A 791 22.77 -4.78 0.24
N ASN A 792 21.76 -3.93 0.43
CA ASN A 792 20.59 -3.89 -0.43
C ASN A 792 20.08 -2.44 -0.55
N LYS A 793 20.03 -1.90 -1.77
CA LYS A 793 19.67 -0.49 -2.02
C LYS A 793 18.20 -0.17 -1.70
N SER A 794 17.32 -1.16 -1.79
CA SER A 794 15.88 -1.03 -1.52
C SER A 794 15.54 -1.23 -0.04
N MET A 795 16.50 -1.74 0.76
CA MET A 795 16.30 -1.93 2.19
C MET A 795 16.26 -0.59 2.93
N THR A 796 15.15 -0.35 3.64
CA THR A 796 14.92 0.87 4.42
C THR A 796 15.24 0.68 5.89
N LEU A 797 15.27 -0.56 6.38
CA LEU A 797 15.55 -0.93 7.76
C LEU A 797 16.28 -2.27 7.81
N ALA A 798 17.34 -2.37 8.64
CA ALA A 798 18.14 -3.59 8.75
C ALA A 798 18.62 -3.94 10.17
N TRP A 799 18.08 -3.26 11.20
CA TRP A 799 18.30 -3.55 12.62
C TRP A 799 19.77 -3.68 13.07
N TYR A 800 20.71 -3.13 12.28
CA TYR A 800 22.14 -3.27 12.52
C TYR A 800 22.52 -4.75 12.61
N LEU A 801 22.03 -5.60 11.69
CA LEU A 801 22.34 -7.03 11.69
C LEU A 801 23.76 -7.34 11.17
N GLY A 802 24.36 -6.42 10.42
CA GLY A 802 25.63 -6.64 9.74
C GLY A 802 25.50 -7.56 8.54
N ASP A 803 26.55 -8.32 8.24
CA ASP A 803 26.62 -9.26 7.11
C ASP A 803 26.72 -10.74 7.56
N GLY A 804 26.35 -11.01 8.82
CA GLY A 804 26.40 -12.36 9.40
C GLY A 804 27.81 -12.85 9.74
N THR A 805 28.86 -12.05 9.52
CA THR A 805 30.25 -12.43 9.82
C THR A 805 30.79 -11.81 11.11
N THR A 806 30.22 -10.69 11.55
CA THR A 806 30.67 -9.92 12.71
C THR A 806 29.48 -9.56 13.58
N ASP A 807 29.60 -9.74 14.90
CA ASP A 807 28.65 -9.16 15.86
C ASP A 807 28.84 -7.65 15.93
N ILE A 808 28.09 -6.94 15.09
CA ILE A 808 28.20 -5.49 14.94
C ILE A 808 27.65 -4.76 16.16
N HIS A 809 26.67 -5.33 16.89
CA HIS A 809 26.16 -4.74 18.14
C HIS A 809 27.25 -4.71 19.22
N ARG A 810 27.98 -5.82 19.37
CA ARG A 810 29.14 -5.88 20.26
C ARG A 810 30.24 -4.89 19.84
N TYR A 811 30.51 -4.80 18.54
CA TYR A 811 31.54 -3.87 18.06
C TYR A 811 31.15 -2.41 18.32
N MET A 812 29.88 -2.04 18.14
CA MET A 812 29.38 -0.73 18.50
C MET A 812 29.55 -0.45 20.00
N ALA A 813 29.31 -1.43 20.88
CA ALA A 813 29.58 -1.29 22.30
C ALA A 813 31.06 -1.01 22.60
N GLU A 814 31.99 -1.71 21.93
CA GLU A 814 33.44 -1.47 22.04
C GLU A 814 33.81 -0.03 21.61
N CYS A 815 33.24 0.45 20.49
CA CYS A 815 33.41 1.82 20.04
C CYS A 815 32.86 2.83 21.06
N ILE A 816 31.67 2.58 21.63
CA ILE A 816 31.04 3.46 22.63
C ILE A 816 31.89 3.55 23.89
N SER A 817 32.42 2.44 24.40
CA SER A 817 33.32 2.45 25.57
C SER A 817 34.60 3.26 25.29
N LYS A 818 35.15 3.17 24.07
CA LYS A 818 36.29 3.98 23.68
C LYS A 818 35.93 5.47 23.59
N ILE A 819 34.81 5.82 22.97
CA ILE A 819 34.32 7.22 22.88
C ILE A 819 34.07 7.79 24.28
N GLN A 820 33.49 6.99 25.18
CA GLN A 820 33.29 7.36 26.57
C GLN A 820 34.61 7.74 27.25
N SER A 821 35.67 6.94 27.04
CA SER A 821 37.01 7.24 27.54
C SER A 821 37.61 8.52 26.94
N GLU A 822 37.43 8.75 25.63
CA GLU A 822 37.98 9.92 24.91
C GLU A 822 37.27 11.24 25.24
N THR A 823 36.00 11.15 25.64
CA THR A 823 35.18 12.30 26.02
C THR A 823 35.20 12.56 27.53
N GLY A 824 35.62 11.57 28.33
CA GLY A 824 35.58 11.63 29.78
C GLY A 824 34.17 11.52 30.38
N ALA A 825 33.19 11.06 29.59
CA ALA A 825 31.81 10.90 30.04
C ALA A 825 31.70 9.79 31.11
N ALA A 826 31.00 10.07 32.20
CA ALA A 826 30.74 9.11 33.27
C ALA A 826 29.50 8.24 33.00
N ARG A 827 28.54 8.75 32.24
CA ARG A 827 27.22 8.13 32.02
C ARG A 827 26.96 7.94 30.53
N VAL A 828 26.33 6.82 30.15
CA VAL A 828 26.01 6.50 28.75
C VAL A 828 24.51 6.29 28.59
N LEU A 829 23.86 7.18 27.85
CA LEU A 829 22.45 7.07 27.47
C LEU A 829 22.34 6.57 26.03
N LEU A 830 21.90 5.33 25.84
CA LEU A 830 21.58 4.76 24.53
C LEU A 830 20.14 5.14 24.17
N SER A 831 19.89 5.50 22.92
CA SER A 831 18.55 5.89 22.48
C SER A 831 18.24 5.49 21.05
N GLY A 832 16.97 5.19 20.79
CA GLY A 832 16.50 4.86 19.45
C GLY A 832 15.01 4.58 19.43
N SER A 833 14.41 4.69 18.26
CA SER A 833 13.02 4.34 18.00
C SER A 833 12.95 3.18 17.04
N SER A 834 11.90 2.35 17.10
CA SER A 834 11.68 1.29 16.10
C SER A 834 12.92 0.39 15.98
N GLY A 835 13.50 0.24 14.79
CA GLY A 835 14.72 -0.55 14.59
C GLY A 835 15.98 0.04 15.22
N GLY A 836 16.03 1.35 15.45
CA GLY A 836 17.07 1.98 16.26
C GLY A 836 16.91 1.66 17.73
N GLY A 837 15.67 1.48 18.21
CA GLY A 837 15.38 1.01 19.56
C GLY A 837 15.83 -0.44 19.78
N PHE A 838 15.62 -1.30 18.78
CA PHE A 838 16.19 -2.65 18.75
C PHE A 838 17.73 -2.61 18.89
N ALA A 839 18.41 -1.80 18.07
CA ALA A 839 19.87 -1.67 18.12
C ALA A 839 20.35 -1.12 19.47
N ALA A 840 19.65 -0.13 20.04
CA ALA A 840 19.96 0.41 21.36
C ALA A 840 19.88 -0.68 22.45
N MET A 841 18.85 -1.54 22.43
CA MET A 841 18.72 -2.65 23.37
C MET A 841 19.81 -3.72 23.16
N GLN A 842 20.09 -4.09 21.90
CA GLN A 842 21.16 -5.04 21.60
C GLN A 842 22.53 -4.54 22.09
N VAL A 843 22.85 -3.27 21.86
CA VAL A 843 24.09 -2.67 22.36
C VAL A 843 24.10 -2.56 23.88
N ALA A 844 22.96 -2.24 24.52
CA ALA A 844 22.83 -2.16 25.97
C ALA A 844 23.17 -3.49 26.66
N SER A 845 22.92 -4.63 26.01
CA SER A 845 23.26 -5.96 26.54
C SER A 845 24.76 -6.14 26.80
N TYR A 846 25.61 -5.37 26.12
CA TYR A 846 27.06 -5.34 26.29
C TYR A 846 27.55 -4.21 27.21
N LEU A 847 26.67 -3.27 27.58
CA LEU A 847 26.96 -2.09 28.41
C LEU A 847 26.01 -2.04 29.62
N PRO A 848 26.17 -2.92 30.62
CA PRO A 848 25.18 -3.09 31.70
C PRO A 848 25.04 -1.88 32.63
N ASP A 849 25.95 -0.91 32.57
CA ASP A 849 25.89 0.34 33.35
C ASP A 849 25.36 1.53 32.52
N SER A 850 24.93 1.28 31.28
CA SER A 850 24.20 2.24 30.46
C SER A 850 22.71 2.28 30.78
N VAL A 851 22.05 3.36 30.37
CA VAL A 851 20.58 3.48 30.33
C VAL A 851 20.14 3.49 28.87
N ALA A 852 19.20 2.64 28.50
CA ALA A 852 18.57 2.65 27.18
C ALA A 852 17.18 3.31 27.25
N LEU A 853 16.96 4.39 26.51
CA LEU A 853 15.65 5.00 26.29
C LEU A 853 15.15 4.63 24.90
N VAL A 854 14.11 3.80 24.83
CA VAL A 854 13.62 3.26 23.56
C VAL A 854 12.14 3.56 23.34
N PHE A 855 11.79 3.91 22.11
CA PHE A 855 10.41 4.23 21.71
C PHE A 855 9.91 3.23 20.66
N ASN A 856 8.80 2.54 20.93
CA ASN A 856 8.24 1.47 20.09
C ASN A 856 9.33 0.56 19.48
N PRO A 857 10.29 0.04 20.27
CA PRO A 857 11.33 -0.79 19.68
C PRO A 857 10.72 -2.08 19.13
N GLN A 858 11.27 -2.61 18.03
CA GLN A 858 11.11 -4.04 17.78
C GLN A 858 11.98 -4.81 18.77
N THR A 859 11.54 -6.00 19.16
CA THR A 859 12.28 -6.91 20.05
C THR A 859 12.60 -8.25 19.39
N ASP A 860 12.02 -8.51 18.21
CA ASP A 860 12.33 -9.65 17.36
C ASP A 860 12.16 -9.25 15.89
N VAL A 861 13.19 -9.42 15.07
CA VAL A 861 13.15 -9.02 13.65
C VAL A 861 12.08 -9.82 12.89
N LYS A 862 11.88 -11.10 13.22
CA LYS A 862 10.97 -12.00 12.48
C LYS A 862 9.50 -11.68 12.71
N GLU A 863 9.18 -11.00 13.81
CA GLU A 863 7.81 -10.64 14.16
C GLU A 863 7.40 -9.27 13.61
N TYR A 864 8.31 -8.53 12.98
CA TYR A 864 8.01 -7.27 12.30
C TYR A 864 7.31 -7.51 10.95
N PHE A 865 7.10 -6.45 10.14
CA PHE A 865 6.50 -6.58 8.84
C PHE A 865 7.30 -7.49 7.90
N ARG A 866 6.61 -8.48 7.34
CA ARG A 866 7.23 -9.62 6.66
C ARG A 866 8.17 -9.21 5.54
N THR A 867 7.75 -8.26 4.70
CA THR A 867 8.56 -7.76 3.58
C THR A 867 9.89 -7.19 4.06
N SER A 868 9.89 -6.37 5.12
CA SER A 868 11.10 -5.77 5.67
C SER A 868 11.98 -6.81 6.39
N ALA A 869 11.37 -7.66 7.20
CA ALA A 869 12.06 -8.70 7.97
C ALA A 869 12.73 -9.72 7.05
N ASP A 870 11.97 -10.31 6.11
CA ASP A 870 12.48 -11.32 5.17
C ASP A 870 13.60 -10.73 4.30
N THR A 871 13.45 -9.49 3.82
CA THR A 871 14.48 -8.79 3.02
C THR A 871 15.76 -8.59 3.83
N ALA A 872 15.67 -8.11 5.06
CA ALA A 872 16.85 -7.88 5.90
C ALA A 872 17.53 -9.20 6.30
N LEU A 873 16.77 -10.21 6.72
CA LEU A 873 17.32 -11.50 7.09
C LEU A 873 17.98 -12.19 5.89
N ALA A 874 17.36 -12.15 4.70
CA ALA A 874 17.94 -12.71 3.49
C ALA A 874 19.21 -11.96 3.05
N SER A 875 19.23 -10.63 3.15
CA SER A 875 20.38 -9.82 2.74
C SER A 875 21.54 -9.95 3.74
N CYS A 876 21.26 -9.98 5.04
CA CYS A 876 22.26 -9.90 6.11
C CYS A 876 22.77 -11.28 6.59
N LEU A 877 21.92 -12.31 6.59
CA LEU A 877 22.22 -13.59 7.26
C LEU A 877 22.28 -14.78 6.30
N GLN A 878 22.65 -14.56 5.04
CA GLN A 878 22.67 -15.61 4.01
C GLN A 878 23.20 -16.94 4.56
N GLU A 879 22.47 -18.03 4.31
CA GLU A 879 22.95 -19.39 4.57
C GLU A 879 24.27 -19.56 3.81
N ASN A 880 25.40 -19.42 4.51
CA ASN A 880 26.68 -19.76 3.94
C ASN A 880 26.60 -21.25 3.61
N GLY A 881 26.54 -21.59 2.32
CA GLY A 881 26.69 -22.97 1.81
C GLY A 881 28.09 -23.56 2.07
N GLY A 882 28.75 -23.13 3.14
CA GLY A 882 29.95 -23.74 3.68
C GLY A 882 29.59 -24.91 4.59
N THR A 883 30.53 -25.83 4.73
CA THR A 883 30.38 -27.12 5.45
C THR A 883 30.23 -27.02 6.97
N ASP A 884 30.18 -25.81 7.52
CA ASP A 884 29.94 -25.56 8.94
C ASP A 884 28.47 -25.22 9.10
N GLY A 885 27.72 -26.05 9.85
CA GLY A 885 26.26 -26.00 9.95
C GLY A 885 25.66 -24.63 10.32
N PRO A 886 24.32 -24.50 10.35
CA PRO A 886 23.64 -23.21 10.51
C PRO A 886 24.18 -22.46 11.75
N MET A 887 24.80 -21.30 11.54
CA MET A 887 25.16 -20.41 12.63
C MET A 887 23.89 -19.97 13.36
N ASP A 888 23.89 -20.06 14.69
CA ASP A 888 22.78 -19.62 15.52
C ASP A 888 22.79 -18.09 15.64
N PHE A 889 22.04 -17.43 14.77
CA PHE A 889 21.85 -15.97 14.78
C PHE A 889 20.72 -15.51 15.70
N SER A 890 20.15 -16.39 16.54
CA SER A 890 19.02 -16.03 17.42
C SER A 890 19.31 -14.80 18.29
N LYS A 891 20.55 -14.66 18.78
CA LYS A 891 20.96 -13.52 19.62
C LYS A 891 21.02 -12.20 18.87
N SER A 892 21.46 -12.19 17.61
CA SER A 892 21.60 -10.94 16.85
C SER A 892 20.25 -10.47 16.27
N THR A 893 19.30 -11.39 16.04
CA THR A 893 17.98 -11.08 15.47
C THR A 893 16.86 -10.89 16.51
N SER A 894 17.10 -11.19 17.78
CA SER A 894 16.06 -11.19 18.81
C SER A 894 16.61 -10.67 20.13
N VAL A 895 16.15 -9.47 20.52
CA VAL A 895 16.39 -8.90 21.86
C VAL A 895 15.82 -9.82 22.93
N ILE A 896 14.70 -10.48 22.66
CA ILE A 896 14.09 -11.48 23.56
C ILE A 896 15.08 -12.61 23.83
N SER A 897 15.62 -13.22 22.76
CA SER A 897 16.59 -14.31 22.89
C SER A 897 17.85 -13.84 23.61
N ASN A 898 18.40 -12.68 23.24
CA ASN A 898 19.61 -12.15 23.87
C ASN A 898 19.41 -11.86 25.37
N TYR A 899 18.35 -11.14 25.74
CA TYR A 899 18.09 -10.74 27.13
C TYR A 899 17.75 -11.93 28.04
N SER A 900 17.13 -12.99 27.53
CA SER A 900 16.86 -14.21 28.32
C SER A 900 18.12 -14.86 28.89
N MET A 901 19.28 -14.61 28.28
CA MET A 901 20.57 -15.18 28.67
C MET A 901 21.45 -14.23 29.51
N LEU A 902 21.00 -13.01 29.79
CA LEU A 902 21.81 -12.04 30.53
C LEU A 902 21.80 -12.34 32.02
N GLU A 903 22.97 -12.38 32.66
CA GLU A 903 23.05 -12.47 34.12
C GLU A 903 22.64 -11.15 34.80
N LYS A 904 22.91 -10.02 34.15
CA LYS A 904 22.59 -8.67 34.64
C LYS A 904 21.91 -7.88 33.52
N LEU A 905 20.64 -7.56 33.71
CA LEU A 905 19.89 -6.71 32.78
C LEU A 905 20.46 -5.28 32.76
N PRO A 906 20.60 -4.62 31.59
CA PRO A 906 20.85 -3.18 31.53
C PRO A 906 19.64 -2.38 32.04
N GLN A 907 19.83 -1.09 32.31
CA GLN A 907 18.68 -0.23 32.61
C GLN A 907 17.95 0.14 31.31
N VAL A 908 16.63 -0.06 31.24
CA VAL A 908 15.83 0.24 30.05
C VAL A 908 14.55 1.00 30.44
N LEU A 909 14.34 2.16 29.83
CA LEU A 909 13.07 2.87 29.80
C LEU A 909 12.37 2.56 28.47
N TYR A 910 11.40 1.64 28.51
CA TYR A 910 10.67 1.16 27.34
C TYR A 910 9.38 1.96 27.17
N VAL A 911 9.33 2.88 26.20
CA VAL A 911 8.15 3.70 25.91
C VAL A 911 7.38 3.10 24.74
N GLN A 912 6.10 2.77 24.94
CA GLN A 912 5.25 2.11 23.94
C GLN A 912 4.02 2.97 23.58
N ASN A 913 3.77 3.13 22.28
CA ASN A 913 2.53 3.63 21.73
C ASN A 913 1.47 2.54 21.84
N THR A 914 0.44 2.78 22.63
CA THR A 914 -0.67 1.83 22.77
C THR A 914 -1.60 1.81 21.55
N GLY A 915 -1.52 2.82 20.67
CA GLY A 915 -2.20 2.85 19.37
C GLY A 915 -1.50 2.00 18.29
N ASP A 916 -0.25 1.59 18.50
CA ASP A 916 0.49 0.67 17.64
C ASP A 916 0.29 -0.78 18.12
N LYS A 917 -0.87 -1.37 17.80
CA LYS A 917 -1.26 -2.69 18.30
C LYS A 917 -0.32 -3.80 17.82
N HIS A 918 0.24 -3.67 16.62
CA HIS A 918 1.25 -4.60 16.12
C HIS A 918 2.45 -4.64 17.07
N HIS A 919 3.07 -3.50 17.40
CA HIS A 919 4.24 -3.49 18.30
C HIS A 919 3.91 -3.91 19.73
N VAL A 920 2.72 -3.58 20.23
CA VAL A 920 2.26 -4.08 21.53
C VAL A 920 2.23 -5.61 21.54
N LEU A 921 1.50 -6.21 20.60
CA LEU A 921 1.24 -7.66 20.57
C LEU A 921 2.45 -8.49 20.13
N LYS A 922 3.30 -7.94 19.25
CA LYS A 922 4.40 -8.67 18.59
C LYS A 922 5.77 -8.40 19.19
N HIS A 923 5.96 -7.29 19.91
CA HIS A 923 7.26 -6.93 20.45
C HIS A 923 7.25 -6.67 21.96
N ARG A 924 6.41 -5.77 22.45
CA ARG A 924 6.35 -5.43 23.88
C ARG A 924 5.89 -6.61 24.72
N ASP A 925 4.72 -7.16 24.42
CA ASP A 925 4.09 -8.19 25.26
C ASP A 925 4.93 -9.49 25.29
N PRO A 926 5.49 -9.98 24.16
CA PRO A 926 6.42 -11.11 24.19
C PRO A 926 7.71 -10.83 24.99
N PHE A 927 8.26 -9.61 24.90
CA PHE A 927 9.45 -9.23 25.67
C PHE A 927 9.16 -9.15 27.17
N LEU A 928 8.04 -8.52 27.57
CA LEU A 928 7.58 -8.47 28.96
C LEU A 928 7.38 -9.89 29.52
N LYS A 929 6.71 -10.77 28.74
CA LYS A 929 6.49 -12.17 29.14
C LYS A 929 7.79 -12.92 29.37
N MET A 930 8.82 -12.71 28.54
CA MET A 930 10.14 -13.31 28.73
C MET A 930 10.81 -12.77 30.01
N LEU A 931 10.72 -11.47 30.29
CA LEU A 931 11.28 -10.91 31.52
C LEU A 931 10.61 -11.48 32.77
N GLU A 932 9.28 -11.63 32.74
CA GLU A 932 8.52 -12.24 33.83
C GLU A 932 8.88 -13.70 34.07
N SER A 933 9.33 -14.44 33.05
CA SER A 933 9.69 -15.86 33.18
C SER A 933 11.16 -16.09 33.54
N GLU A 934 12.08 -15.31 32.99
CA GLU A 934 13.53 -15.55 33.09
C GLU A 934 14.24 -14.66 34.12
N HIS A 935 13.64 -13.53 34.53
CA HIS A 935 14.30 -12.52 35.36
C HIS A 935 13.49 -12.10 36.59
N GLU A 936 13.81 -12.67 37.75
CA GLU A 936 13.27 -12.20 39.02
C GLU A 936 13.65 -10.73 39.26
N ASN A 937 12.67 -9.89 39.60
CA ASN A 937 12.85 -8.44 39.84
C ASN A 937 13.32 -7.62 38.63
N TYR A 938 12.99 -8.03 37.39
CA TYR A 938 13.30 -7.25 36.18
C TYR A 938 12.87 -5.78 36.26
N SER A 939 11.81 -5.47 37.04
CA SER A 939 11.25 -4.13 37.23
C SER A 939 12.24 -3.12 37.84
N ASP A 940 13.29 -3.58 38.51
CA ASP A 940 14.33 -2.72 39.08
C ASP A 940 15.26 -2.15 37.99
N ARG A 941 15.25 -2.76 36.80
CA ARG A 941 16.13 -2.44 35.69
C ARG A 941 15.35 -2.01 34.45
N ILE A 942 14.18 -2.57 34.21
CA ILE A 942 13.38 -2.31 33.01
C ILE A 942 12.01 -1.74 33.42
N LYS A 943 11.72 -0.52 32.98
CA LYS A 943 10.44 0.17 33.23
C LYS A 943 9.69 0.36 31.92
N PHE A 944 8.49 -0.20 31.84
CA PHE A 944 7.56 -0.01 30.73
C PHE A 944 6.68 1.24 30.96
N ILE A 945 6.49 2.03 29.91
CA ILE A 945 5.68 3.24 29.90
C ILE A 945 4.76 3.19 28.68
N ASP A 946 3.48 2.97 28.96
CA ASP A 946 2.45 2.93 27.92
C ASP A 946 1.80 4.30 27.76
N VAL A 947 1.83 4.83 26.54
CA VAL A 947 1.22 6.11 26.17
C VAL A 947 0.48 5.93 24.86
N ASP A 948 -0.66 6.56 24.66
CA ASP A 948 -1.29 6.66 23.33
C ASP A 948 -0.87 7.97 22.67
N TRP A 949 -0.22 7.90 21.50
CA TRP A 949 0.10 9.08 20.71
C TRP A 949 -0.30 8.97 19.23
N GLY A 950 -1.20 8.04 18.88
CA GLY A 950 -1.74 7.89 17.53
C GLY A 950 -1.89 6.44 17.08
N ALA A 951 -2.74 6.19 16.08
CA ALA A 951 -2.90 4.87 15.49
C ALA A 951 -1.69 4.51 14.61
N GLY A 952 -1.24 3.26 14.68
CA GLY A 952 -0.15 2.77 13.83
C GLY A 952 1.24 3.16 14.30
N HIS A 953 2.24 2.89 13.44
CA HIS A 953 3.65 3.08 13.73
C HIS A 953 4.09 4.54 13.54
N VAL A 954 3.59 5.44 14.39
CA VAL A 954 3.86 6.88 14.33
C VAL A 954 5.04 7.28 15.21
N ALA A 955 5.90 8.15 14.70
CA ALA A 955 7.04 8.69 15.46
C ALA A 955 6.60 9.46 16.72
N ALA A 956 7.30 9.23 17.83
CA ALA A 956 7.10 9.98 19.07
C ALA A 956 7.40 11.48 18.87
N THR A 957 6.55 12.36 19.40
CA THR A 957 6.73 13.81 19.28
C THR A 957 7.97 14.30 20.04
N ALA A 958 8.47 15.48 19.69
CA ALA A 958 9.63 16.08 20.36
C ALA A 958 9.38 16.29 21.87
N GLU A 959 8.15 16.66 22.25
CA GLU A 959 7.76 16.82 23.66
C GLU A 959 7.80 15.49 24.40
N LEU A 960 7.33 14.41 23.76
CA LEU A 960 7.34 13.07 24.33
C LEU A 960 8.78 12.56 24.52
N GLN A 961 9.63 12.75 23.50
CA GLN A 961 11.05 12.43 23.56
C GLN A 961 11.75 13.18 24.69
N ALA A 962 11.53 14.50 24.81
CA ALA A 962 12.14 15.32 25.85
C ALA A 962 11.69 14.91 27.26
N LYS A 963 10.39 14.61 27.45
CA LYS A 963 9.84 14.17 28.74
C LYS A 963 10.53 12.90 29.22
N TYR A 964 10.56 11.85 28.40
CA TYR A 964 11.10 10.56 28.81
C TYR A 964 12.63 10.50 28.81
N ARG A 965 13.30 11.39 28.06
CA ARG A 965 14.71 11.68 28.27
C ARG A 965 14.99 12.15 29.69
N GLY A 966 14.19 13.08 30.21
CA GLY A 966 14.29 13.53 31.60
C GLY A 966 14.11 12.39 32.62
N GLU A 967 13.13 11.51 32.38
CA GLU A 967 12.92 10.32 33.24
C GLU A 967 14.07 9.31 33.15
N ALA A 968 14.63 9.06 31.97
CA ALA A 968 15.75 8.14 31.77
C ALA A 968 17.01 8.64 32.50
N LEU A 969 17.25 9.96 32.53
CA LEU A 969 18.39 10.53 33.24
C LEU A 969 18.32 10.34 34.76
N ASN A 970 17.12 10.21 35.33
CA ASN A 970 16.95 9.93 36.75
C ASN A 970 17.32 8.47 37.11
N ALA A 971 17.36 7.56 36.14
CA ALA A 971 17.71 6.15 36.39
C ALA A 971 19.20 5.94 36.72
N PHE A 972 20.05 6.94 36.41
CA PHE A 972 21.46 6.96 36.83
C PHE A 972 21.66 7.30 38.32
N GLN A 973 20.63 7.80 39.01
CA GLN A 973 20.65 8.12 40.44
C GLN A 973 20.18 6.92 41.25
#